data_AF-W0JQT4-F1
#
_entry.id   AF-W0JQT4-F1
#
_cell.length_a   1.000
_cell.length_b   1.000
_cell.length_c   1.000
_cell.angle_alpha   90.00
_cell.angle_beta   90.00
_cell.angle_gamma   90.00
#
_symmetry.space_group_name_H-M   'P 1'
#
loop_
_entity.id
_entity.type
_entity.pdbx_description
1 polymer ?
#
loop_
_entity_poly.entity_id
_entity_poly.type
_entity_poly.pdbx_seq_one_letter_code
_entity_poly.pdbx_strand_id
1 'polypeptide(L)'
;MNVRGTVAGEVDVRTVTTSYGESDLAEVPLRFDGLEDSASPTDASNRESGGASPNSVDGKDARTVTLWGKWTESAALLEPGIELLVTNVEEDEYQGETQYSTTGDSYVVVEPSFLVNVTAVRNWVECPRLYYLNKLSGVPLNYPVVKGTIVHEVFGDLLRGRDLEAAIDERIDERGLELGLLGETPEAVAEDVRDNAAAIEGWLEQGRLTEEDGAATAADNPERAFTPAEGSWRSEQLLISETFGIRGRADAVRRGAPVELKTGKNLRKDPRFKDKVQAACYALLLEEHGGDVDMGTLLYTKNSALDRNEETGDLTPAKEFTMGDGLLKFVVRVRNEIAAMEIAGDVPTGYEGDAKCEYCFEQDTCMVVSGRLDQESKAGQIGQSLPDEELEYFERLYRAIEEERREIHAEYAKLWEQDPQERADDDRAIVDLEFVERRELEGGRWELRARQRGASTSKLREGDLVLASDGHPVRGNSELARIERLDDVIVVTADEPVEVTRLDVYPSELTTDRLLVALHDALLKGSDRRKDVLFGRADPDFDDPGETFIDNNDAQDEAVRKAVGAQDCALIHGPPGTGKTYTIARAIRAMVERGERVLLSAFTNRAVDNALEALLEQGIETTDVVRVGSESGVREDMQAYRLDFAGDPEARVAELQNAQVVAATTATCGSRVMKEQSFDAALVDEAAQLTEPGTYAAINLANRFVLVGDHEQLPPVVQAENDLTESLFERLVEQSPDAGVMLDRQYRMNQRIQAFASREFYDGELRPAEPTVATRTLDDLEGVSRERLPTELRDPVSFVPVAGDDSQYTDDAEATRIADLIERYEAAGLERTDIGVIAPFRAQVSNISNHVPEDVAVDTVDRFQGSSQEVIIVSFTATDTLEGPIFEDYRRINVALTRPKRALVLVGDPDALESDPLYGRMLEWARQ
;
A
#
# COMPACT_ATOMS: atom_id res chain seq x y z
N MET A 1 21.75 16.32 -24.30
CA MET A 1 21.16 14.97 -24.50
C MET A 1 21.23 14.26 -23.16
N ASN A 2 20.28 13.38 -22.86
CA ASN A 2 20.35 12.52 -21.68
C ASN A 2 20.63 11.09 -22.14
N VAL A 3 21.35 10.32 -21.33
CA VAL A 3 21.64 8.91 -21.57
C VAL A 3 21.20 8.08 -20.37
N ARG A 4 20.43 7.03 -20.62
CA ARG A 4 19.94 6.08 -19.61
C ARG A 4 20.32 4.67 -20.05
N GLY A 5 20.66 3.82 -19.08
CA GLY A 5 20.94 2.42 -19.33
C GLY A 5 21.46 1.69 -18.10
N THR A 6 21.89 0.45 -18.29
CA THR A 6 22.41 -0.42 -17.22
C THR A 6 23.93 -0.54 -17.29
N VAL A 7 24.60 -0.46 -16.14
CA VAL A 7 26.05 -0.68 -16.03
C VAL A 7 26.38 -2.12 -16.46
N ALA A 8 27.23 -2.27 -17.48
CA ALA A 8 27.50 -3.53 -18.16
C ALA A 8 28.76 -4.25 -17.66
N GLY A 9 29.57 -3.61 -16.82
CA GLY A 9 30.87 -4.14 -16.38
C GLY A 9 31.53 -3.25 -15.32
N GLU A 10 32.80 -3.56 -15.00
CA GLU A 10 33.58 -2.81 -14.01
C GLU A 10 33.81 -1.35 -14.44
N VAL A 11 33.72 -0.44 -13.46
CA VAL A 11 33.99 0.99 -13.64
C VAL A 11 35.48 1.28 -13.38
N ASP A 12 36.17 1.89 -14.36
CA ASP A 12 37.59 2.28 -14.23
C ASP A 12 37.70 3.72 -13.71
N VAL A 13 38.41 3.94 -12.60
CA VAL A 13 38.65 5.26 -12.02
C VAL A 13 40.13 5.61 -12.11
N ARG A 14 40.45 6.74 -12.75
CA ARG A 14 41.85 7.19 -12.92
C ARG A 14 41.99 8.71 -12.87
N THR A 15 43.16 9.17 -12.41
CA THR A 15 43.54 10.59 -12.42
C THR A 15 44.29 10.92 -13.70
N VAL A 16 43.85 11.96 -14.42
CA VAL A 16 44.49 12.44 -15.65
C VAL A 16 44.97 13.88 -15.49
N THR A 17 46.01 14.25 -16.24
CA THR A 17 46.48 15.63 -16.32
C THR A 17 45.79 16.35 -17.46
N THR A 18 44.94 17.33 -17.14
CA THR A 18 44.27 18.20 -18.10
C THR A 18 45.00 19.54 -18.20
N SER A 19 44.59 20.39 -19.16
CA SER A 19 45.08 21.78 -19.27
C SER A 19 44.76 22.65 -18.04
N TYR A 20 43.87 22.18 -17.15
CA TYR A 20 43.41 22.89 -15.95
C TYR A 20 43.96 22.30 -14.64
N GLY A 21 44.74 21.22 -14.70
CA GLY A 21 45.32 20.55 -13.52
C GLY A 21 45.16 19.03 -13.56
N GLU A 22 45.41 18.37 -12.44
CA GLU A 22 45.00 16.96 -12.26
C GLU A 22 43.48 16.90 -12.05
N SER A 23 42.83 15.93 -12.67
CA SER A 23 41.39 15.71 -12.56
C SER A 23 41.10 14.22 -12.59
N ASP A 24 40.21 13.78 -11.70
CA ASP A 24 39.74 12.40 -11.70
C ASP A 24 38.66 12.22 -12.77
N LEU A 25 38.67 11.05 -13.41
CA LEU A 25 37.61 10.57 -14.28
C LEU A 25 37.22 9.13 -13.92
N ALA A 26 35.97 8.78 -14.18
CA ALA A 26 35.47 7.40 -14.11
C ALA A 26 34.87 7.00 -15.46
N GLU A 27 35.32 5.88 -16.05
CA GLU A 27 34.77 5.32 -17.29
C GLU A 27 33.76 4.24 -16.94
N VAL A 28 32.48 4.49 -17.27
CA VAL A 28 31.37 3.57 -16.98
C VAL A 28 30.92 2.90 -18.28
N PRO A 29 31.04 1.57 -18.41
CA PRO A 29 30.47 0.85 -19.54
C PRO A 29 28.95 0.76 -19.36
N LEU A 30 28.17 1.40 -20.24
CA LEU A 30 26.71 1.47 -20.16
C LEU A 30 26.04 0.81 -21.35
N ARG A 31 25.05 -0.05 -21.09
CA ARG A 31 24.14 -0.61 -22.11
C ARG A 31 22.86 0.21 -22.10
N PHE A 32 22.55 0.90 -23.20
CA PHE A 32 21.36 1.76 -23.30
C PHE A 32 20.08 0.95 -23.48
N ASP A 33 18.99 1.50 -22.96
CA ASP A 33 17.65 0.97 -23.18
C ASP A 33 17.17 1.34 -24.60
N GLY A 34 16.68 0.36 -25.37
CA GLY A 34 15.91 0.61 -26.59
C GLY A 34 16.68 0.84 -27.91
N LEU A 35 17.97 0.51 -28.03
CA LEU A 35 18.63 0.40 -29.35
C LEU A 35 18.39 -0.98 -29.97
N GLU A 36 17.18 -1.23 -30.49
CA GLU A 36 17.07 -2.23 -31.57
C GLU A 36 17.81 -1.67 -32.79
N ASP A 37 18.83 -2.41 -33.24
CA ASP A 37 19.60 -2.10 -34.43
C ASP A 37 18.66 -1.74 -35.60
N SER A 38 18.83 -0.52 -36.12
CA SER A 38 18.27 -0.10 -37.40
C SER A 38 18.92 -0.86 -38.57
N ALA A 39 18.72 -2.17 -38.63
CA ALA A 39 19.05 -3.02 -39.77
C ALA A 39 17.77 -3.34 -40.56
N SER A 40 17.87 -3.21 -41.89
CA SER A 40 16.76 -3.24 -42.86
C SER A 40 15.75 -4.40 -42.71
N PRO A 41 14.47 -4.19 -43.07
CA PRO A 41 13.43 -5.19 -42.99
C PRO A 41 13.50 -6.16 -44.17
N THR A 42 14.33 -7.19 -44.08
CA THR A 42 14.24 -8.38 -44.95
C THR A 42 14.72 -9.62 -44.20
N ASP A 43 13.80 -10.28 -43.49
CA ASP A 43 13.65 -11.74 -43.28
C ASP A 43 12.98 -12.03 -41.93
N ALA A 44 11.66 -11.82 -41.88
CA ALA A 44 10.82 -12.34 -40.82
C ALA A 44 10.37 -13.77 -41.18
N SER A 45 11.21 -14.76 -40.90
CA SER A 45 10.79 -16.16 -40.82
C SER A 45 11.83 -17.00 -40.04
N ASN A 46 11.73 -16.95 -38.70
CA ASN A 46 12.07 -17.99 -37.72
C ASN A 46 12.45 -17.33 -36.39
N ARG A 47 11.49 -17.28 -35.46
CA ARG A 47 11.79 -17.18 -34.03
C ARG A 47 11.00 -18.29 -33.34
N GLU A 48 11.65 -19.43 -33.14
CA GLU A 48 11.23 -20.43 -32.18
C GLU A 48 11.64 -19.95 -30.77
N SER A 49 10.74 -20.19 -29.83
CA SER A 49 10.88 -20.06 -28.39
C SER A 49 12.10 -20.79 -27.84
N GLY A 50 13.00 -20.07 -27.17
CA GLY A 50 14.13 -20.63 -26.43
C GLY A 50 14.40 -19.79 -25.18
N GLY A 51 14.23 -20.41 -24.00
CA GLY A 51 14.37 -19.77 -22.70
C GLY A 51 15.72 -19.11 -22.47
N ALA A 52 15.70 -17.96 -21.80
CA ALA A 52 16.89 -17.23 -21.39
C ALA A 52 17.65 -18.01 -20.32
N SER A 53 18.94 -18.26 -20.58
CA SER A 53 19.90 -18.74 -19.59
C SER A 53 20.78 -17.56 -19.15
N PRO A 54 21.09 -17.35 -17.85
CA PRO A 54 21.69 -16.10 -17.37
C PRO A 54 23.20 -15.91 -17.64
N ASN A 55 23.88 -16.77 -18.41
CA ASN A 55 25.35 -16.85 -18.37
C ASN A 55 26.06 -16.80 -19.74
N SER A 56 25.71 -15.84 -20.61
CA SER A 56 26.57 -15.46 -21.74
C SER A 56 26.57 -13.95 -21.98
N VAL A 57 27.46 -13.24 -21.29
CA VAL A 57 27.72 -11.81 -21.46
C VAL A 57 28.75 -11.62 -22.58
N ASP A 58 28.29 -11.38 -23.81
CA ASP A 58 29.14 -10.84 -24.88
C ASP A 58 29.06 -9.30 -24.84
N GLY A 59 30.16 -8.64 -24.49
CA GLY A 59 30.24 -7.17 -24.26
C GLY A 59 30.31 -6.30 -25.52
N LYS A 60 29.51 -6.57 -26.56
CA LYS A 60 29.59 -5.86 -27.86
C LYS A 60 28.74 -4.58 -27.99
N ASP A 61 27.78 -4.35 -27.09
CA ASP A 61 26.80 -3.25 -27.21
C ASP A 61 26.88 -2.18 -26.11
N ALA A 62 27.93 -2.21 -25.27
CA ALA A 62 28.13 -1.19 -24.24
C ALA A 62 28.90 0.02 -24.82
N ARG A 63 28.46 1.25 -24.52
CA ARG A 63 29.25 2.47 -24.80
C ARG A 63 29.78 3.06 -23.50
N THR A 64 30.89 3.77 -23.60
CA THR A 64 31.53 4.39 -22.43
C THR A 64 30.90 5.74 -22.11
N VAL A 65 30.54 5.93 -20.84
CA VAL A 65 30.15 7.22 -20.26
C VAL A 65 31.23 7.65 -19.28
N THR A 66 31.87 8.79 -19.55
CA THR A 66 32.95 9.35 -18.71
C THR A 66 32.39 10.36 -17.71
N LEU A 67 32.51 10.05 -16.44
CA LEU A 67 32.14 10.92 -15.33
C LEU A 67 33.36 11.76 -14.92
N TRP A 68 33.16 13.07 -14.74
CA TRP A 68 34.22 14.02 -14.40
C TRP A 68 33.96 14.73 -13.08
N GLY A 69 35.04 15.18 -12.43
CA GLY A 69 34.95 16.02 -11.23
C GLY A 69 34.32 15.27 -10.06
N LYS A 70 33.37 15.88 -9.36
CA LYS A 70 32.71 15.24 -8.20
C LYS A 70 31.83 14.04 -8.56
N TRP A 71 31.48 13.87 -9.83
CA TRP A 71 30.69 12.72 -10.29
C TRP A 71 31.50 11.43 -10.30
N THR A 72 32.83 11.48 -10.23
CA THR A 72 33.65 10.27 -10.08
C THR A 72 33.42 9.57 -8.75
N GLU A 73 32.95 10.28 -7.73
CA GLU A 73 32.56 9.69 -6.44
C GLU A 73 31.43 8.66 -6.60
N SER A 74 30.55 8.84 -7.59
CA SER A 74 29.46 7.91 -7.88
C SER A 74 29.96 6.56 -8.42
N ALA A 75 31.20 6.46 -8.91
CA ALA A 75 31.78 5.20 -9.38
C ALA A 75 31.77 4.10 -8.31
N ALA A 76 31.89 4.47 -7.02
CA ALA A 76 31.82 3.52 -5.90
C ALA A 76 30.44 2.89 -5.71
N LEU A 77 29.40 3.45 -6.33
CA LEU A 77 28.01 2.99 -6.25
C LEU A 77 27.58 2.18 -7.50
N LEU A 78 28.44 2.09 -8.52
CA LEU A 78 28.09 1.56 -9.84
C LEU A 78 28.63 0.13 -10.01
N GLU A 79 27.81 -0.85 -9.62
CA GLU A 79 28.05 -2.26 -9.90
C GLU A 79 27.32 -2.70 -11.19
N PRO A 80 27.76 -3.80 -11.85
CA PRO A 80 27.03 -4.34 -12.99
C PRO A 80 25.56 -4.64 -12.65
N GLY A 81 24.64 -4.17 -13.49
CA GLY A 81 23.20 -4.29 -13.25
C GLY A 81 22.54 -3.04 -12.70
N ILE A 82 23.31 -2.08 -12.18
CA ILE A 82 22.77 -0.80 -11.69
C ILE A 82 22.28 0.06 -12.85
N GLU A 83 21.10 0.65 -12.70
CA GLU A 83 20.57 1.64 -13.63
C GLU A 83 21.24 3.01 -13.44
N LEU A 84 21.62 3.64 -14.55
CA LEU A 84 22.28 4.94 -14.55
C LEU A 84 21.64 5.88 -15.56
N LEU A 85 21.26 7.07 -15.10
CA LEU A 85 20.90 8.21 -15.95
C LEU A 85 21.97 9.29 -15.82
N VAL A 86 22.47 9.77 -16.96
CA VAL A 86 23.33 10.96 -17.02
C VAL A 86 22.68 12.01 -17.89
N THR A 87 22.41 13.18 -17.30
CA THR A 87 21.77 14.29 -18.00
C THR A 87 22.79 15.19 -18.67
N ASN A 88 22.36 15.92 -19.72
CA ASN A 88 23.15 16.95 -20.39
C ASN A 88 24.57 16.51 -20.79
N VAL A 89 24.72 15.29 -21.31
CA VAL A 89 26.01 14.77 -21.76
C VAL A 89 26.49 15.45 -23.04
N GLU A 90 27.80 15.54 -23.17
CA GLU A 90 28.50 15.82 -24.43
C GLU A 90 28.79 14.49 -25.14
N GLU A 91 28.56 14.46 -26.45
CA GLU A 91 28.81 13.30 -27.31
C GLU A 91 30.07 13.53 -28.13
N ASP A 92 30.99 12.57 -28.07
CA ASP A 92 32.25 12.58 -28.82
C ASP A 92 32.43 11.27 -29.58
N GLU A 93 33.14 11.32 -30.72
CA GLU A 93 33.48 10.14 -31.52
C GLU A 93 34.99 9.86 -31.41
N TYR A 94 35.36 8.72 -30.83
CA TYR A 94 36.76 8.32 -30.66
C TYR A 94 37.00 6.93 -31.23
N GLN A 95 37.97 6.82 -32.16
CA GLN A 95 38.30 5.57 -32.86
C GLN A 95 37.12 4.89 -33.59
N GLY A 96 36.07 5.64 -33.93
CA GLY A 96 34.86 5.13 -34.59
C GLY A 96 33.78 4.63 -33.63
N GLU A 97 33.95 4.86 -32.32
CA GLU A 97 32.95 4.57 -31.29
C GLU A 97 32.42 5.88 -30.70
N THR A 98 31.10 5.96 -30.52
CA THR A 98 30.44 7.07 -29.84
C THR A 98 30.63 6.93 -28.33
N GLN A 99 31.15 7.96 -27.69
CA GLN A 99 31.36 8.07 -26.25
C GLN A 99 30.60 9.27 -25.70
N TYR A 100 30.24 9.21 -24.42
CA TYR A 100 29.55 10.30 -23.73
C TYR A 100 30.38 10.80 -22.56
N SER A 101 30.29 12.09 -22.25
CA SER A 101 30.93 12.64 -21.06
C SER A 101 30.05 13.64 -20.31
N THR A 102 30.22 13.66 -19.00
CA THR A 102 29.55 14.66 -18.14
C THR A 102 30.07 16.07 -18.43
N THR A 103 29.16 17.04 -18.44
CA THR A 103 29.45 18.46 -18.60
C THR A 103 29.30 19.20 -17.27
N GLY A 104 29.51 20.52 -17.31
CA GLY A 104 29.22 21.40 -16.17
C GLY A 104 27.76 21.39 -15.74
N ASP A 105 26.82 21.02 -16.61
CA ASP A 105 25.37 21.02 -16.33
C ASP A 105 24.80 19.60 -16.18
N SER A 106 25.67 18.59 -16.16
CA SER A 106 25.28 17.19 -16.00
C SER A 106 24.94 16.85 -14.56
N TYR A 107 23.93 15.99 -14.43
CA TYR A 107 23.65 15.20 -13.25
C TYR A 107 23.88 13.72 -13.54
N VAL A 108 24.41 13.00 -12.56
CA VAL A 108 24.52 11.53 -12.58
C VAL A 108 23.55 11.00 -11.54
N VAL A 109 22.57 10.23 -11.97
CA VAL A 109 21.49 9.69 -11.13
C VAL A 109 21.58 8.17 -11.16
N VAL A 110 21.84 7.58 -9.99
CA VAL A 110 21.91 6.13 -9.79
C VAL A 110 20.52 5.64 -9.43
N GLU A 111 20.03 4.61 -10.12
CA GLU A 111 18.68 4.04 -9.94
C GLU A 111 17.60 5.13 -10.04
N PRO A 112 17.45 5.79 -11.22
CA PRO A 112 16.46 6.86 -11.41
C PRO A 112 15.03 6.41 -11.07
N SER A 113 14.70 5.14 -11.27
CA SER A 113 13.39 4.53 -10.95
C SER A 113 13.13 4.38 -9.45
N PHE A 114 14.18 4.34 -8.62
CA PHE A 114 14.03 4.28 -7.16
C PHE A 114 13.78 5.67 -6.58
N LEU A 115 12.52 5.95 -6.20
CA LEU A 115 12.12 7.25 -5.67
C LEU A 115 12.53 7.47 -4.20
N VAL A 116 13.51 8.33 -3.97
CA VAL A 116 13.95 8.72 -2.61
C VAL A 116 13.12 9.90 -2.09
N ASN A 117 12.53 9.74 -0.89
CA ASN A 117 11.81 10.83 -0.23
C ASN A 117 12.74 12.00 0.14
N VAL A 118 12.29 13.25 -0.05
CA VAL A 118 13.06 14.45 0.34
C VAL A 118 13.47 14.42 1.82
N THR A 119 12.60 13.94 2.70
CA THR A 119 12.88 13.78 4.13
C THR A 119 13.95 12.72 4.41
N ALA A 120 14.06 11.68 3.57
CA ALA A 120 15.13 10.70 3.65
C ALA A 120 16.49 11.31 3.31
N VAL A 121 16.59 12.09 2.23
CA VAL A 121 17.82 12.83 1.86
C VAL A 121 18.24 13.76 3.00
N ARG A 122 17.29 14.50 3.59
CA ARG A 122 17.55 15.36 4.76
C ARG A 122 18.12 14.57 5.94
N ASN A 123 17.51 13.43 6.26
CA ASN A 123 17.90 12.61 7.41
C ASN A 123 19.26 11.94 7.18
N TRP A 124 19.56 11.53 5.95
CA TRP A 124 20.84 10.95 5.57
C TRP A 124 22.01 11.89 5.82
N VAL A 125 21.85 13.17 5.43
CA VAL A 125 22.86 14.21 5.68
C VAL A 125 23.13 14.42 7.17
N GLU A 126 22.12 14.19 8.01
CA GLU A 126 22.31 14.20 9.46
C GLU A 126 23.03 12.92 9.90
N CYS A 127 22.43 11.76 9.65
CA CYS A 127 23.02 10.45 9.93
C CYS A 127 22.31 9.41 9.06
N PRO A 128 23.03 8.66 8.20
CA PRO A 128 22.43 7.62 7.35
C PRO A 128 21.65 6.56 8.13
N ARG A 129 22.09 6.26 9.35
CA ARG A 129 21.39 5.31 10.23
C ARG A 129 19.99 5.77 10.67
N LEU A 130 19.70 7.08 10.68
CA LEU A 130 18.34 7.58 10.95
C LEU A 130 17.35 7.14 9.87
N TYR A 131 17.78 7.06 8.61
CA TYR A 131 16.93 6.57 7.54
C TYR A 131 16.48 5.13 7.80
N TYR A 132 17.44 4.25 8.10
CA TYR A 132 17.18 2.85 8.44
C TYR A 132 16.29 2.69 9.68
N LEU A 133 16.60 3.42 10.76
CA LEU A 133 15.84 3.33 12.02
C LEU A 133 14.38 3.78 11.84
N ASN A 134 14.14 4.85 11.09
CA ASN A 134 12.79 5.36 10.88
C ASN A 134 11.89 4.37 10.13
N LYS A 135 12.46 3.52 9.25
CA LYS A 135 11.71 2.42 8.60
C LYS A 135 11.25 1.37 9.60
N LEU A 136 12.07 1.10 10.63
CA LEU A 136 11.80 0.05 11.62
C LEU A 136 10.92 0.52 12.80
N SER A 137 11.03 1.79 13.22
CA SER A 137 10.31 2.30 14.38
C SER A 137 8.94 2.90 14.01
N GLY A 138 8.79 3.38 12.78
CA GLY A 138 7.64 4.17 12.35
C GLY A 138 7.56 5.52 13.07
N VAL A 139 6.49 6.28 12.81
CA VAL A 139 6.27 7.58 13.47
C VAL A 139 5.62 7.36 14.85
N PRO A 140 6.28 7.72 15.97
CA PRO A 140 5.72 7.54 17.31
C PRO A 140 4.58 8.52 17.60
N LEU A 141 3.66 8.14 18.50
CA LEU A 141 2.71 9.07 19.10
C LEU A 141 3.42 9.86 20.20
N ASN A 142 3.88 11.08 19.89
CA ASN A 142 4.42 12.00 20.89
C ASN A 142 3.98 13.44 20.61
N TYR A 143 3.95 14.26 21.67
CA TYR A 143 3.47 15.62 21.59
C TYR A 143 4.24 16.50 20.58
N PRO A 144 5.58 16.49 20.52
CA PRO A 144 6.32 17.25 19.50
C PRO A 144 5.92 16.95 18.05
N VAL A 145 5.65 15.69 17.72
CA VAL A 145 5.19 15.28 16.39
C VAL A 145 3.76 15.77 16.15
N VAL A 146 2.82 15.51 17.06
CA VAL A 146 1.41 15.92 16.91
C VAL A 146 1.29 17.43 16.79
N LYS A 147 1.94 18.20 17.67
CA LYS A 147 1.99 19.67 17.57
C LYS A 147 2.61 20.11 16.25
N GLY A 148 3.69 19.46 15.83
CA GLY A 148 4.34 19.74 14.55
C GLY A 148 3.35 19.61 13.39
N THR A 149 2.61 18.51 13.32
CA THR A 149 1.56 18.27 12.32
C THR A 149 0.49 19.36 12.35
N ILE A 150 -0.08 19.67 13.53
CA ILE A 150 -1.09 20.73 13.68
C ILE A 150 -0.55 22.08 13.15
N VAL A 151 0.69 22.44 13.47
CA VAL A 151 1.31 23.69 13.00
C VAL A 151 1.47 23.73 11.47
N HIS A 152 1.77 22.61 10.81
CA HIS A 152 1.86 22.56 9.34
C HIS A 152 0.46 22.63 8.70
N GLU A 153 -0.54 21.94 9.27
CA GLU A 153 -1.92 22.00 8.79
C GLU A 153 -2.51 23.41 8.92
N VAL A 154 -2.28 24.08 10.06
CA VAL A 154 -2.64 25.49 10.27
C VAL A 154 -1.91 26.39 9.27
N PHE A 155 -0.64 26.12 8.94
CA PHE A 155 0.06 26.88 7.91
C PHE A 155 -0.62 26.77 6.54
N GLY A 156 -0.97 25.56 6.12
CA GLY A 156 -1.73 25.33 4.88
C GLY A 156 -3.08 26.06 4.89
N ASP A 157 -3.81 26.02 6.00
CA ASP A 157 -5.07 26.73 6.18
C ASP A 157 -4.93 28.26 6.04
N LEU A 158 -3.89 28.84 6.64
CA LEU A 158 -3.59 30.28 6.51
C LEU A 158 -3.26 30.67 5.06
N LEU A 159 -2.53 29.82 4.33
CA LEU A 159 -2.22 30.05 2.90
C LEU A 159 -3.49 30.03 2.04
N ARG A 160 -4.47 29.20 2.39
CA ARG A 160 -5.81 29.16 1.78
C ARG A 160 -6.73 30.29 2.26
N GLY A 161 -6.23 31.19 3.10
CA GLY A 161 -6.95 32.39 3.55
C GLY A 161 -7.90 32.17 4.71
N ARG A 162 -7.76 31.06 5.45
CA ARG A 162 -8.54 30.82 6.68
C ARG A 162 -8.10 31.72 7.82
N ASP A 163 -9.01 31.98 8.74
CA ASP A 163 -8.73 32.68 9.99
C ASP A 163 -7.86 31.81 10.90
N LEU A 164 -6.89 32.44 11.58
CA LEU A 164 -5.92 31.74 12.41
C LEU A 164 -6.57 30.97 13.56
N GLU A 165 -7.46 31.60 14.32
CA GLU A 165 -8.06 30.99 15.50
C GLU A 165 -9.01 29.86 15.08
N ALA A 166 -9.80 30.08 14.02
CA ALA A 166 -10.65 29.03 13.46
C ALA A 166 -9.86 27.82 12.95
N ALA A 167 -8.69 28.04 12.34
CA ALA A 167 -7.82 26.95 11.89
C ALA A 167 -7.21 26.18 13.07
N ILE A 168 -6.74 26.88 14.12
CA ILE A 168 -6.20 26.23 15.32
C ILE A 168 -7.28 25.38 15.99
N ASP A 169 -8.47 25.93 16.21
CA ASP A 169 -9.55 25.24 16.90
C ASP A 169 -9.98 23.97 16.14
N GLU A 170 -10.13 24.05 14.81
CA GLU A 170 -10.49 22.89 13.98
C GLU A 170 -9.41 21.80 14.00
N ARG A 171 -8.14 22.17 13.80
CA ARG A 171 -7.04 21.17 13.78
C ARG A 171 -6.79 20.54 15.14
N ILE A 172 -7.12 21.22 16.23
CA ILE A 172 -7.07 20.63 17.57
C ILE A 172 -8.25 19.70 17.79
N ASP A 173 -9.46 20.09 17.38
CA ASP A 173 -10.65 19.24 17.47
C ASP A 173 -10.47 17.92 16.72
N GLU A 174 -9.96 17.97 15.47
CA GLU A 174 -9.65 16.78 14.64
C GLU A 174 -8.63 15.82 15.30
N ARG A 175 -7.84 16.31 16.25
CA ARG A 175 -6.76 15.56 16.93
C ARG A 175 -7.16 15.13 18.34
N GLY A 176 -8.42 15.27 18.72
CA GLY A 176 -8.95 14.99 20.06
C GLY A 176 -8.42 13.69 20.68
N LEU A 177 -8.56 12.56 19.97
CA LEU A 177 -8.09 11.25 20.45
C LEU A 177 -6.58 11.21 20.71
N GLU A 178 -5.78 11.78 19.80
CA GLU A 178 -4.31 11.77 19.90
C GLU A 178 -3.84 12.63 21.06
N LEU A 179 -4.45 13.81 21.25
CA LEU A 179 -4.18 14.69 22.38
C LEU A 179 -4.58 14.03 23.70
N GLY A 180 -5.71 13.33 23.73
CA GLY A 180 -6.18 12.62 24.92
C GLY A 180 -5.22 11.51 25.32
N LEU A 181 -4.75 10.71 24.36
CA LEU A 181 -3.76 9.65 24.61
C LEU A 181 -2.42 10.20 25.14
N LEU A 182 -2.07 11.42 24.74
CA LEU A 182 -0.90 12.14 25.24
C LEU A 182 -1.14 12.84 26.59
N GLY A 183 -2.38 12.93 27.05
CA GLY A 183 -2.76 13.65 28.27
C GLY A 183 -2.69 15.17 28.12
N GLU A 184 -2.79 15.69 26.90
CA GLU A 184 -2.71 17.11 26.58
C GLU A 184 -4.10 17.74 26.48
N THR A 185 -4.29 18.93 27.05
CA THR A 185 -5.56 19.66 27.01
C THR A 185 -5.65 20.54 25.76
N PRO A 186 -6.82 20.65 25.10
CA PRO A 186 -6.99 21.49 23.90
C PRO A 186 -6.48 22.93 24.09
N GLU A 187 -6.72 23.53 25.26
CA GLU A 187 -6.31 24.91 25.54
C GLU A 187 -4.79 25.09 25.59
N ALA A 188 -4.08 24.17 26.24
CA ALA A 188 -2.62 24.21 26.32
C ALA A 188 -1.99 24.00 24.94
N VAL A 189 -2.54 23.09 24.13
CA VAL A 189 -2.09 22.86 22.76
C VAL A 189 -2.36 24.09 21.89
N ALA A 190 -3.53 24.71 22.02
CA ALA A 190 -3.88 25.93 21.30
C ALA A 190 -2.91 27.08 21.61
N GLU A 191 -2.52 27.27 22.87
CA GLU A 191 -1.49 28.25 23.26
C GLU A 191 -0.15 27.96 22.56
N ASP A 192 0.32 26.71 22.65
CA ASP A 192 1.57 26.26 22.04
C ASP A 192 1.59 26.40 20.50
N VAL A 193 0.47 26.11 19.84
CA VAL A 193 0.31 26.23 18.38
C VAL A 193 0.25 27.70 17.99
N ARG A 194 -0.50 28.53 18.73
CA ARG A 194 -0.62 29.98 18.48
C ARG A 194 0.73 30.69 18.54
N ASP A 195 1.60 30.31 19.47
CA ASP A 195 2.97 30.83 19.55
C ASP A 195 3.80 30.58 18.28
N ASN A 196 3.54 29.46 17.60
CA ASN A 196 4.19 29.15 16.32
C ASN A 196 3.49 29.83 15.14
N ALA A 197 2.17 29.80 15.12
CA ALA A 197 1.36 30.27 14.00
C ALA A 197 1.34 31.80 13.88
N ALA A 198 1.44 32.55 14.97
CA ALA A 198 1.59 34.01 14.93
C ALA A 198 2.84 34.47 14.16
N ALA A 199 3.92 33.67 14.19
CA ALA A 199 5.12 33.92 13.39
C ALA A 199 4.84 33.83 11.88
N ILE A 200 4.00 32.87 11.51
CA ILE A 200 3.60 32.58 10.14
C ILE A 200 2.70 33.70 9.64
N GLU A 201 1.64 34.04 10.40
CA GLU A 201 0.71 35.12 10.07
C GLU A 201 1.46 36.45 9.88
N GLY A 202 2.29 36.84 10.86
CA GLY A 202 3.05 38.08 10.76
C GLY A 202 4.06 38.10 9.60
N TRP A 203 4.56 36.94 9.16
CA TRP A 203 5.40 36.84 7.97
C TRP A 203 4.59 36.93 6.67
N LEU A 204 3.42 36.29 6.60
CA LEU A 204 2.50 36.39 5.46
C LEU A 204 1.99 37.83 5.29
N GLU A 205 1.69 38.54 6.38
CA GLU A 205 1.31 39.95 6.36
C GLU A 205 2.43 40.87 5.86
N GLN A 206 3.68 40.62 6.28
CA GLN A 206 4.86 41.33 5.75
C GLN A 206 5.04 41.08 4.25
N GLY A 207 4.72 39.87 3.78
CA GLY A 207 4.74 39.50 2.37
C GLY A 207 3.60 40.09 1.53
N ARG A 208 2.46 40.41 2.14
CA ARG A 208 1.32 41.13 1.52
C ARG A 208 1.54 42.65 1.39
N LEU A 209 2.53 43.21 2.09
CA LEU A 209 2.81 44.66 2.15
C LEU A 209 3.67 45.23 1.00
N THR A 210 3.90 44.48 -0.08
CA THR A 210 4.29 45.08 -1.36
C THR A 210 3.04 45.28 -2.21
N GLU A 211 2.43 46.45 -2.10
CA GLU A 211 1.30 46.92 -2.92
C GLU A 211 1.68 46.95 -4.41
N GLU A 212 1.53 45.83 -5.13
CA GLU A 212 1.26 45.81 -6.59
C GLU A 212 0.73 44.46 -7.11
N ASP A 213 0.22 43.55 -6.27
CA ASP A 213 -0.29 42.25 -6.75
C ASP A 213 -1.81 42.35 -7.01
N GLY A 214 -2.15 42.81 -8.22
CA GLY A 214 -3.53 43.00 -8.68
C GLY A 214 -4.29 41.69 -8.85
N ALA A 215 -5.42 41.57 -8.16
CA ALA A 215 -6.43 40.54 -8.43
C ALA A 215 -7.03 40.75 -9.84
N ALA A 216 -6.55 39.99 -10.82
CA ALA A 216 -7.22 39.80 -12.11
C ALA A 216 -7.62 38.33 -12.23
N THR A 217 -8.93 38.09 -12.25
CA THR A 217 -9.57 36.80 -12.45
C THR A 217 -9.16 36.18 -13.79
N ALA A 218 -8.68 34.94 -13.78
CA ALA A 218 -8.40 34.13 -14.96
C ALA A 218 -9.72 33.75 -15.67
N ALA A 219 -10.22 34.64 -16.53
CA ALA A 219 -11.43 34.42 -17.34
C ALA A 219 -11.23 34.56 -18.86
N ASP A 220 -10.02 34.88 -19.36
CA ASP A 220 -9.89 35.41 -20.73
C ASP A 220 -8.86 34.71 -21.66
N ASN A 221 -8.28 33.54 -21.35
CA ASN A 221 -7.41 32.86 -22.34
C ASN A 221 -7.28 31.33 -22.15
N PRO A 222 -7.86 30.51 -23.05
CA PRO A 222 -7.84 29.04 -22.95
C PRO A 222 -6.57 28.35 -23.52
N GLU A 223 -5.53 29.09 -23.96
CA GLU A 223 -4.33 28.50 -24.59
C GLU A 223 -3.02 28.67 -23.79
N ARG A 224 -3.08 29.10 -22.51
CA ARG A 224 -1.88 29.12 -21.65
C ARG A 224 -1.96 28.01 -20.61
N ALA A 225 -0.93 27.15 -20.59
CA ALA A 225 -0.61 26.31 -19.44
C ALA A 225 -0.64 27.18 -18.18
N PHE A 226 -1.42 26.75 -17.18
CA PHE A 226 -1.71 27.49 -15.97
C PHE A 226 -0.42 27.98 -15.31
N THR A 227 -0.16 29.29 -15.39
CA THR A 227 0.92 29.94 -14.66
C THR A 227 0.28 30.58 -13.43
N PRO A 228 0.70 30.21 -12.21
CA PRO A 228 0.19 30.86 -11.01
C PRO A 228 0.42 32.38 -11.10
N ALA A 229 -0.57 33.20 -10.71
CA ALA A 229 -0.45 34.66 -10.77
C ALA A 229 0.80 35.15 -10.01
N GLU A 230 1.45 36.23 -10.44
CA GLU A 230 2.54 36.84 -9.65
C GLU A 230 2.03 37.10 -8.21
N GLY A 231 2.61 36.39 -7.22
CA GLY A 231 2.17 36.43 -5.81
C GLY A 231 1.40 35.20 -5.31
N SER A 232 1.08 34.23 -6.17
CA SER A 232 0.34 33.02 -5.80
C SER A 232 1.15 32.07 -4.91
N TRP A 233 0.46 31.53 -3.92
CA TRP A 233 0.92 30.43 -3.08
C TRP A 233 0.33 29.11 -3.60
N ARG A 234 1.08 28.03 -3.40
CA ARG A 234 0.54 26.67 -3.38
C ARG A 234 0.94 26.02 -2.06
N SER A 235 -0.01 25.37 -1.43
CA SER A 235 0.22 24.66 -0.16
C SER A 235 0.36 23.16 -0.42
N GLU A 236 1.23 22.47 0.31
CA GLU A 236 1.27 20.99 0.34
C GLU A 236 1.46 20.33 -1.05
N GLN A 237 2.22 20.97 -1.95
CA GLN A 237 2.38 20.51 -3.33
C GLN A 237 3.19 19.22 -3.39
N LEU A 238 2.58 18.14 -3.91
CA LEU A 238 3.28 16.90 -4.23
C LEU A 238 4.18 17.09 -5.45
N LEU A 239 5.42 16.65 -5.36
CA LEU A 239 6.40 16.69 -6.43
C LEU A 239 7.04 15.32 -6.59
N ILE A 240 7.06 14.82 -7.83
CA ILE A 240 7.65 13.54 -8.22
C ILE A 240 8.61 13.82 -9.38
N SER A 241 9.85 13.34 -9.30
CA SER A 241 10.82 13.47 -10.37
C SER A 241 11.09 12.14 -11.04
N GLU A 242 10.87 12.05 -12.34
CA GLU A 242 11.33 10.92 -13.15
C GLU A 242 12.84 11.02 -13.48
N THR A 243 13.39 12.24 -13.50
CA THR A 243 14.81 12.47 -13.82
C THR A 243 15.69 12.17 -12.62
N PHE A 244 15.38 12.80 -11.49
CA PHE A 244 16.19 12.73 -10.30
C PHE A 244 15.75 11.61 -9.36
N GLY A 245 14.65 10.90 -9.63
CA GLY A 245 14.00 9.95 -8.73
C GLY A 245 14.00 10.40 -7.26
N ILE A 246 13.53 11.62 -7.08
CA ILE A 246 13.22 12.20 -5.78
C ILE A 246 11.73 12.42 -5.75
N ARG A 247 11.10 12.22 -4.60
CA ARG A 247 9.71 12.60 -4.38
C ARG A 247 9.55 13.29 -3.03
N GLY A 248 8.54 14.13 -2.90
CA GLY A 248 8.22 14.75 -1.63
C GLY A 248 7.06 15.71 -1.76
N ARG A 249 6.61 16.21 -0.61
CA ARG A 249 5.57 17.22 -0.54
C ARG A 249 6.15 18.49 0.04
N ALA A 250 6.17 19.57 -0.73
CA ALA A 250 6.67 20.87 -0.26
C ALA A 250 5.60 21.54 0.59
N ASP A 251 5.97 22.06 1.77
CA ASP A 251 5.00 22.72 2.68
C ASP A 251 4.30 23.88 1.96
N ALA A 252 5.09 24.69 1.24
CA ALA A 252 4.55 25.71 0.35
C ALA A 252 5.50 26.06 -0.81
N VAL A 253 4.92 26.55 -1.90
CA VAL A 253 5.63 27.13 -3.04
C VAL A 253 5.18 28.57 -3.24
N ARG A 254 6.14 29.51 -3.28
CA ARG A 254 5.91 30.94 -3.45
C ARG A 254 6.69 31.44 -4.66
N ARG A 255 5.99 31.92 -5.69
CA ARG A 255 6.61 32.45 -6.92
C ARG A 255 7.65 31.48 -7.52
N GLY A 256 7.32 30.19 -7.52
CA GLY A 256 8.20 29.12 -8.03
C GLY A 256 9.30 28.66 -7.07
N ALA A 257 9.49 29.31 -5.91
CA ALA A 257 10.50 28.94 -4.93
C ALA A 257 9.92 28.15 -3.74
N PRO A 258 10.64 27.15 -3.21
CA PRO A 258 10.18 26.37 -2.07
C PRO A 258 10.27 27.17 -0.76
N VAL A 259 9.23 27.01 0.06
CA VAL A 259 9.13 27.54 1.42
C VAL A 259 8.89 26.37 2.36
N GLU A 260 9.80 26.20 3.30
CA GLU A 260 9.82 25.06 4.21
C GLU A 260 9.66 25.50 5.66
N LEU A 261 8.66 24.93 6.34
CA LEU A 261 8.33 25.23 7.73
C LEU A 261 9.16 24.36 8.67
N LYS A 262 9.65 24.95 9.77
CA LYS A 262 10.38 24.25 10.82
C LYS A 262 9.92 24.73 12.19
N THR A 263 9.33 23.84 12.96
CA THR A 263 8.79 24.12 14.32
C THR A 263 9.87 24.34 15.39
N GLY A 264 11.13 24.08 15.08
CA GLY A 264 12.27 24.31 15.98
C GLY A 264 12.88 25.72 15.87
N LYS A 265 13.71 26.12 16.85
CA LYS A 265 14.44 27.40 16.80
C LYS A 265 15.76 27.30 16.02
N ASN A 266 16.14 28.37 15.34
CA ASN A 266 17.49 28.57 14.80
C ASN A 266 17.91 30.05 14.93
N LEU A 267 18.80 30.32 15.90
CA LEU A 267 19.30 31.67 16.20
C LEU A 267 20.52 32.08 15.36
N ARG A 268 21.02 31.20 14.48
CA ARG A 268 22.11 31.52 13.55
C ARG A 268 21.54 32.27 12.36
N LYS A 269 22.34 33.18 11.77
CA LYS A 269 21.95 33.89 10.55
C LYS A 269 21.70 32.92 9.39
N ASP A 270 22.60 31.94 9.21
CA ASP A 270 22.45 30.92 8.18
C ASP A 270 21.48 29.80 8.62
N PRO A 271 20.64 29.29 7.71
CA PRO A 271 19.84 28.10 7.97
C PRO A 271 20.69 26.86 8.25
N ARG A 272 20.11 25.87 8.95
CA ARG A 272 20.79 24.59 9.21
C ARG A 272 21.01 23.86 7.87
N PHE A 273 22.19 23.28 7.67
CA PHE A 273 22.56 22.67 6.39
C PHE A 273 21.58 21.58 5.93
N LYS A 274 21.17 20.67 6.83
CA LYS A 274 20.16 19.64 6.53
C LYS A 274 18.80 20.21 6.08
N ASP A 275 18.40 21.37 6.61
CA ASP A 275 17.16 22.01 6.18
C ASP A 275 17.33 22.69 4.81
N LYS A 276 18.53 23.21 4.50
CA LYS A 276 18.86 23.71 3.14
C LYS A 276 18.79 22.59 2.11
N VAL A 277 19.28 21.41 2.47
CA VAL A 277 19.23 20.20 1.62
C VAL A 277 17.78 19.84 1.28
N GLN A 278 16.88 19.84 2.25
CA GLN A 278 15.45 19.61 2.02
C GLN A 278 14.86 20.59 1.00
N ALA A 279 15.05 21.89 1.21
CA ALA A 279 14.56 22.91 0.28
C ALA A 279 15.26 22.83 -1.10
N ALA A 280 16.53 22.41 -1.17
CA ALA A 280 17.23 22.19 -2.44
C ALA A 280 16.70 20.97 -3.21
N CYS A 281 16.22 19.92 -2.54
CA CYS A 281 15.50 18.83 -3.21
C CYS A 281 14.24 19.36 -3.92
N TYR A 282 13.45 20.18 -3.23
CA TYR A 282 12.25 20.77 -3.83
C TYR A 282 12.59 21.76 -4.95
N ALA A 283 13.69 22.51 -4.84
CA ALA A 283 14.17 23.35 -5.94
C ALA A 283 14.47 22.52 -7.21
N LEU A 284 15.22 21.40 -7.08
CA LEU A 284 15.47 20.47 -8.19
C LEU A 284 14.18 19.97 -8.85
N LEU A 285 13.21 19.56 -8.03
CA LEU A 285 11.91 19.08 -8.48
C LEU A 285 11.12 20.18 -9.22
N LEU A 286 11.13 21.41 -8.70
CA LEU A 286 10.44 22.55 -9.30
C LEU A 286 11.11 23.02 -10.60
N GLU A 287 12.44 22.94 -10.69
CA GLU A 287 13.21 23.23 -11.91
C GLU A 287 12.88 22.25 -13.04
N GLU A 288 12.69 20.96 -12.74
CA GLU A 288 12.24 19.96 -13.71
C GLU A 288 10.89 20.31 -14.33
N HIS A 289 10.01 20.98 -13.58
CA HIS A 289 8.69 21.43 -14.02
C HIS A 289 8.72 22.83 -14.67
N GLY A 290 9.91 23.32 -15.06
CA GLY A 290 10.07 24.56 -15.81
C GLY A 290 10.18 25.84 -14.95
N GLY A 291 10.36 25.70 -13.64
CA GLY A 291 10.69 26.81 -12.75
C GLY A 291 12.16 27.24 -12.85
N ASP A 292 12.44 28.52 -12.60
CA ASP A 292 13.80 29.02 -12.37
C ASP A 292 13.92 29.30 -10.87
N VAL A 293 14.66 28.45 -10.13
CA VAL A 293 14.62 28.42 -8.66
C VAL A 293 15.96 28.83 -8.06
N ASP A 294 16.22 30.13 -8.06
CA ASP A 294 17.46 30.68 -7.50
C ASP A 294 17.50 30.75 -5.97
N MET A 295 16.35 30.66 -5.31
CA MET A 295 16.20 30.95 -3.88
C MET A 295 15.30 29.94 -3.17
N GLY A 296 15.54 29.70 -1.89
CA GLY A 296 14.61 29.02 -1.00
C GLY A 296 14.46 29.71 0.34
N THR A 297 13.34 29.46 0.99
CA THR A 297 13.00 30.05 2.30
C THR A 297 12.79 28.98 3.34
N LEU A 298 13.40 29.17 4.51
CA LEU A 298 13.16 28.34 5.69
C LEU A 298 12.52 29.16 6.80
N LEU A 299 11.33 28.77 7.26
CA LEU A 299 10.55 29.46 8.27
C LEU A 299 10.65 28.75 9.64
N TYR A 300 11.48 29.29 10.54
CA TYR A 300 11.68 28.81 11.90
C TYR A 300 10.69 29.46 12.87
N THR A 301 9.51 28.87 13.03
CA THR A 301 8.37 29.48 13.76
C THR A 301 8.69 29.79 15.22
N LYS A 302 9.46 28.91 15.89
CA LYS A 302 9.82 29.07 17.30
C LYS A 302 10.68 30.31 17.57
N ASN A 303 11.34 30.89 16.58
CA ASN A 303 12.16 32.08 16.78
C ASN A 303 11.35 33.29 17.26
N SER A 304 10.10 33.42 16.80
CA SER A 304 9.22 34.53 17.15
C SER A 304 8.66 34.43 18.56
N ALA A 305 8.58 33.21 19.11
CA ALA A 305 8.12 32.93 20.47
C ALA A 305 9.21 33.13 21.55
N LEU A 306 10.44 33.48 21.17
CA LEU A 306 11.54 33.67 22.11
C LEU A 306 11.59 35.10 22.66
N ASP A 307 11.87 35.25 23.95
CA ASP A 307 12.07 36.57 24.56
C ASP A 307 13.37 37.20 24.04
N ARG A 308 13.22 38.37 23.40
CA ARG A 308 14.33 39.18 22.88
C ARG A 308 15.32 39.65 23.94
N ASN A 309 14.92 39.65 25.21
CA ASN A 309 15.76 40.04 26.34
C ASN A 309 16.57 38.87 26.92
N GLU A 310 16.19 37.63 26.63
CA GLU A 310 16.80 36.43 27.20
C GLU A 310 17.69 35.67 26.18
N GLU A 311 17.39 35.79 24.89
CA GLU A 311 18.09 35.08 23.83
C GLU A 311 19.00 36.00 23.00
N THR A 312 20.22 35.55 22.71
CA THR A 312 21.19 36.28 21.89
C THR A 312 21.31 35.62 20.51
N GLY A 313 21.07 36.38 19.42
CA GLY A 313 21.19 35.86 18.05
C GLY A 313 20.24 36.51 17.05
N ASP A 314 20.08 35.88 15.88
CA ASP A 314 19.12 36.27 14.84
C ASP A 314 17.76 35.61 15.08
N LEU A 315 16.82 36.41 15.60
CA LEU A 315 15.45 36.01 15.91
C LEU A 315 14.50 36.11 14.71
N THR A 316 15.00 36.41 13.50
CA THR A 316 14.17 36.44 12.30
C THR A 316 13.65 35.02 12.02
N PRO A 317 12.33 34.83 11.84
CA PRO A 317 11.76 33.52 11.60
C PRO A 317 12.08 33.00 10.20
N ALA A 318 11.96 33.85 9.18
CA ALA A 318 12.29 33.50 7.79
C ALA A 318 13.79 33.68 7.51
N LYS A 319 14.40 32.65 6.92
CA LYS A 319 15.79 32.67 6.47
C LYS A 319 15.86 32.27 5.01
N GLU A 320 16.25 33.22 4.16
CA GLU A 320 16.42 33.03 2.72
C GLU A 320 17.85 32.64 2.39
N PHE A 321 18.02 31.82 1.36
CA PHE A 321 19.34 31.42 0.85
C PHE A 321 19.28 31.09 -0.65
N THR A 322 20.42 31.23 -1.31
CA THR A 322 20.57 30.95 -2.74
C THR A 322 20.74 29.44 -3.00
N MET A 323 20.08 28.95 -4.06
CA MET A 323 20.25 27.62 -4.63
C MET A 323 21.45 27.63 -5.56
N GLY A 324 22.61 27.20 -5.05
CA GLY A 324 23.80 27.05 -5.88
C GLY A 324 23.82 25.69 -6.56
N ASP A 325 24.29 25.62 -7.81
CA ASP A 325 24.54 24.38 -8.55
C ASP A 325 25.26 23.30 -7.72
N GLY A 326 26.29 23.69 -6.95
CA GLY A 326 27.00 22.76 -6.08
C GLY A 326 26.17 22.13 -4.95
N LEU A 327 25.12 22.83 -4.46
CA LEU A 327 24.17 22.31 -3.48
C LEU A 327 23.18 21.34 -4.16
N LEU A 328 22.66 21.69 -5.33
CA LEU A 328 21.77 20.83 -6.11
C LEU A 328 22.46 19.50 -6.50
N LYS A 329 23.71 19.56 -6.98
CA LYS A 329 24.52 18.37 -7.25
C LYS A 329 24.91 17.59 -5.99
N PHE A 330 25.00 18.25 -4.84
CA PHE A 330 25.18 17.56 -3.56
C PHE A 330 23.94 16.74 -3.19
N VAL A 331 22.74 17.29 -3.36
CA VAL A 331 21.48 16.57 -3.13
C VAL A 331 21.40 15.30 -3.95
N VAL A 332 21.69 15.38 -5.26
CA VAL A 332 21.63 14.20 -6.15
C VAL A 332 22.64 13.12 -5.74
N ARG A 333 23.88 13.50 -5.37
CA ARG A 333 24.88 12.53 -4.88
C ARG A 333 24.42 11.83 -3.59
N VAL A 334 23.87 12.56 -2.62
CA VAL A 334 23.33 11.97 -1.39
C VAL A 334 22.17 11.02 -1.70
N ARG A 335 21.28 11.41 -2.62
CA ARG A 335 20.21 10.53 -3.08
C ARG A 335 20.77 9.24 -3.69
N ASN A 336 21.82 9.33 -4.51
CA ASN A 336 22.45 8.16 -5.11
C ASN A 336 22.98 7.18 -4.05
N GLU A 337 23.57 7.69 -2.96
CA GLU A 337 24.02 6.85 -1.84
C GLU A 337 22.85 6.06 -1.21
N ILE A 338 21.69 6.71 -1.02
CA ILE A 338 20.49 6.05 -0.47
C ILE A 338 19.98 4.98 -1.42
N ALA A 339 19.83 5.30 -2.71
CA ALA A 339 19.30 4.37 -3.70
C ALA A 339 20.22 3.15 -3.87
N ALA A 340 21.53 3.37 -3.98
CA ALA A 340 22.51 2.28 -4.07
C ALA A 340 22.50 1.40 -2.81
N MET A 341 22.41 1.99 -1.61
CA MET A 341 22.32 1.25 -0.35
C MET A 341 21.08 0.34 -0.32
N GLU A 342 19.92 0.84 -0.75
CA GLU A 342 18.67 0.07 -0.76
C GLU A 342 18.69 -1.06 -1.79
N ILE A 343 19.35 -0.87 -2.94
CA ILE A 343 19.54 -1.94 -3.93
C ILE A 343 20.51 -3.01 -3.41
N ALA A 344 21.63 -2.60 -2.81
CA ALA A 344 22.60 -3.53 -2.21
C ALA A 344 22.01 -4.30 -1.00
N GLY A 345 21.05 -3.70 -0.30
CA GLY A 345 20.50 -4.24 0.94
C GLY A 345 21.42 -4.05 2.14
N ASP A 346 22.28 -3.03 2.10
CA ASP A 346 23.23 -2.73 3.16
C ASP A 346 22.55 -2.05 4.36
N VAL A 347 23.19 -2.12 5.53
CA VAL A 347 22.72 -1.44 6.74
C VAL A 347 23.69 -0.32 7.12
N PRO A 348 23.24 0.95 7.15
CA PRO A 348 24.11 2.08 7.50
C PRO A 348 24.56 2.04 8.96
N THR A 349 25.82 2.37 9.20
CA THR A 349 26.46 2.31 10.54
C THR A 349 26.39 3.64 11.29
N GLY A 350 26.17 4.74 10.58
CA GLY A 350 26.26 6.11 11.08
C GLY A 350 27.67 6.72 10.96
N TYR A 351 28.71 5.95 10.64
CA TYR A 351 30.07 6.46 10.37
C TYR A 351 30.17 7.21 9.04
N GLU A 352 29.22 6.97 8.15
CA GLU A 352 29.09 7.65 6.86
C GLU A 352 28.72 9.13 7.05
N GLY A 353 28.13 9.49 8.20
CA GLY A 353 27.73 10.86 8.53
C GLY A 353 28.59 11.53 9.62
N ASP A 354 28.59 12.86 9.61
CA ASP A 354 29.32 13.70 10.58
C ASP A 354 28.56 13.94 11.90
N ALA A 355 27.35 13.41 12.07
CA ALA A 355 26.56 13.61 13.29
C ALA A 355 27.31 13.16 14.55
N LYS A 356 27.10 13.93 15.62
CA LYS A 356 27.55 13.57 16.96
C LYS A 356 26.43 12.83 17.67
N CYS A 357 26.65 11.55 17.97
CA CYS A 357 25.63 10.68 18.57
C CYS A 357 25.08 11.23 19.90
N GLU A 358 25.89 11.95 20.69
CA GLU A 358 25.49 12.58 21.96
C GLU A 358 24.33 13.59 21.86
N TYR A 359 24.03 14.08 20.65
CA TYR A 359 22.90 14.99 20.39
C TYR A 359 21.80 14.35 19.54
N CYS A 360 21.92 13.06 19.21
CA CYS A 360 20.93 12.34 18.43
C CYS A 360 19.76 11.94 19.34
N PHE A 361 18.54 12.31 18.96
CA PHE A 361 17.33 11.93 19.72
C PHE A 361 17.01 10.43 19.62
N GLU A 362 17.49 9.76 18.57
CA GLU A 362 17.36 8.30 18.38
C GLU A 362 18.57 7.52 18.92
N GLN A 363 19.44 8.12 19.74
CA GLN A 363 20.66 7.42 20.19
C GLN A 363 20.34 6.09 20.90
N ASP A 364 19.39 6.09 21.83
CA ASP A 364 19.05 4.91 22.60
C ASP A 364 18.44 3.82 21.71
N THR A 365 17.47 4.19 20.86
CA THR A 365 16.89 3.30 19.84
C THR A 365 17.98 2.69 18.96
N CYS A 366 18.90 3.52 18.47
CA CYS A 366 20.00 3.12 17.61
C CYS A 366 20.90 2.07 18.27
N MET A 367 21.27 2.27 19.54
CA MET A 367 22.13 1.34 20.28
C MET A 367 21.41 0.03 20.59
N VAL A 368 20.11 0.07 20.91
CA VAL A 368 19.31 -1.13 21.18
C VAL A 368 19.11 -1.96 19.91
N VAL A 369 18.68 -1.34 18.81
CA VAL A 369 18.50 -2.04 17.52
C VAL A 369 19.83 -2.63 17.07
N SER A 370 20.91 -1.85 17.15
CA SER A 370 22.25 -2.30 16.80
C SER A 370 22.73 -3.49 17.64
N GLY A 371 22.54 -3.45 18.97
CA GLY A 371 22.98 -4.54 19.84
C GLY A 371 22.10 -5.80 19.74
N ARG A 372 20.81 -5.65 19.45
CA ARG A 372 19.87 -6.77 19.31
C ARG A 372 19.99 -7.47 17.95
N LEU A 373 20.18 -6.72 16.87
CA LEU A 373 20.31 -7.26 15.52
C LEU A 373 21.77 -7.53 15.10
N ASP A 374 22.72 -7.43 16.05
CA ASP A 374 24.17 -7.57 15.81
C ASP A 374 24.73 -6.70 14.66
N GLN A 375 24.23 -5.47 14.55
CA GLN A 375 24.64 -4.54 13.51
C GLN A 375 25.69 -3.57 14.03
N GLU A 376 26.63 -3.16 13.20
CA GLU A 376 27.57 -2.09 13.56
C GLU A 376 26.86 -0.73 13.72
N SER A 377 27.26 0.05 14.72
CA SER A 377 26.75 1.40 14.95
C SER A 377 27.80 2.34 15.54
N LYS A 378 27.87 3.56 15.00
CA LYS A 378 28.64 4.67 15.55
C LYS A 378 28.20 5.06 16.96
N ALA A 379 26.93 4.83 17.33
CA ALA A 379 26.44 5.10 18.68
C ALA A 379 26.89 4.05 19.71
N GLY A 380 27.37 2.89 19.25
CA GLY A 380 27.62 1.71 20.07
C GLY A 380 26.41 0.77 20.12
N GLN A 381 26.51 -0.26 20.96
CA GLN A 381 25.53 -1.35 21.08
C GLN A 381 25.07 -1.52 22.53
N ILE A 382 23.78 -1.80 22.72
CA ILE A 382 23.16 -2.15 24.01
C ILE A 382 22.32 -3.41 23.84
N GLY A 383 22.39 -4.31 24.82
CA GLY A 383 21.59 -5.54 24.86
C GLY A 383 22.40 -6.77 24.44
N GLN A 384 21.76 -7.93 24.57
CA GLN A 384 22.27 -9.18 24.01
C GLN A 384 21.66 -9.37 22.62
N SER A 385 22.50 -9.76 21.67
CA SER A 385 22.05 -10.15 20.34
C SER A 385 20.96 -11.21 20.42
N LEU A 386 20.03 -11.16 19.48
CA LEU A 386 19.06 -12.23 19.28
C LEU A 386 19.79 -13.55 18.95
N PRO A 387 19.18 -14.71 19.26
CA PRO A 387 19.66 -15.99 18.76
C PRO A 387 19.79 -15.99 17.23
N ASP A 388 20.77 -16.72 16.69
CA ASP A 388 21.07 -16.78 15.26
C ASP A 388 19.82 -17.09 14.40
N GLU A 389 18.97 -18.02 14.84
CA GLU A 389 17.71 -18.37 14.15
C GLU A 389 16.74 -17.18 14.05
N GLU A 390 16.69 -16.30 15.06
CA GLU A 390 15.83 -15.10 15.05
C GLU A 390 16.43 -13.99 14.17
N LEU A 391 17.77 -13.91 14.09
CA LEU A 391 18.48 -12.99 13.19
C LEU A 391 18.28 -13.41 11.73
N GLU A 392 18.49 -14.68 11.41
CA GLU A 392 18.27 -15.23 10.07
C GLU A 392 16.82 -15.04 9.62
N TYR A 393 15.86 -15.22 10.54
CA TYR A 393 14.46 -14.97 10.30
C TYR A 393 14.17 -13.48 10.04
N PHE A 394 14.73 -12.56 10.84
CA PHE A 394 14.61 -11.12 10.62
C PHE A 394 15.18 -10.71 9.27
N GLU A 395 16.39 -11.14 8.94
CA GLU A 395 17.09 -10.80 7.69
C GLU A 395 16.31 -11.29 6.48
N ARG A 396 15.83 -12.54 6.51
CA ARG A 396 15.03 -13.12 5.42
C ARG A 396 13.77 -12.32 5.15
N LEU A 397 12.96 -12.05 6.19
CA LEU A 397 11.72 -11.31 6.02
C LEU A 397 11.95 -9.82 5.74
N TYR A 398 12.98 -9.20 6.32
CA TYR A 398 13.36 -7.83 6.00
C TYR A 398 13.69 -7.71 4.50
N ARG A 399 14.48 -8.63 3.95
CA ARG A 399 14.79 -8.67 2.52
C ARG A 399 13.54 -8.84 1.66
N ALA A 400 12.68 -9.77 2.03
CA ALA A 400 11.44 -10.03 1.30
C ALA A 400 10.48 -8.82 1.30
N ILE A 401 10.42 -8.08 2.43
CA ILE A 401 9.64 -6.83 2.51
C ILE A 401 10.27 -5.71 1.68
N GLU A 402 11.59 -5.57 1.67
CA GLU A 402 12.27 -4.57 0.83
C GLU A 402 12.14 -4.90 -0.67
N GLU A 403 12.12 -6.18 -1.06
CA GLU A 403 11.80 -6.59 -2.44
C GLU A 403 10.37 -6.18 -2.83
N GLU A 404 9.37 -6.43 -1.98
CA GLU A 404 7.99 -5.95 -2.21
C GLU A 404 7.94 -4.41 -2.28
N ARG A 405 8.75 -3.72 -1.48
CA ARG A 405 8.86 -2.26 -1.53
C ARG A 405 9.47 -1.78 -2.85
N ARG A 406 10.43 -2.51 -3.42
CA ARG A 406 10.99 -2.20 -4.76
C ARG A 406 9.94 -2.33 -5.86
N GLU A 407 9.02 -3.30 -5.78
CA GLU A 407 7.88 -3.38 -6.71
C GLU A 407 7.00 -2.13 -6.63
N ILE A 408 6.82 -1.53 -5.45
CA ILE A 408 6.11 -0.24 -5.32
C ILE A 408 6.87 0.89 -6.06
N HIS A 409 8.20 0.90 -6.02
CA HIS A 409 9.00 1.86 -6.79
C HIS A 409 8.92 1.61 -8.31
N ALA A 410 8.86 0.35 -8.74
CA ALA A 410 8.60 0.01 -10.14
C ALA A 410 7.19 0.49 -10.58
N GLU A 411 6.18 0.37 -9.73
CA GLU A 411 4.83 0.92 -10.00
C GLU A 411 4.82 2.45 -10.10
N TYR A 412 5.72 3.15 -9.39
CA TYR A 412 5.93 4.59 -9.59
C TYR A 412 6.49 4.87 -10.98
N ALA A 413 7.52 4.14 -11.42
CA ALA A 413 8.14 4.35 -12.74
C ALA A 413 7.15 4.20 -13.89
N LYS A 414 6.21 3.26 -13.75
CA LYS A 414 5.10 3.08 -14.69
C LYS A 414 4.23 4.33 -14.88
N LEU A 415 4.21 5.31 -13.96
CA LEU A 415 3.48 6.57 -14.16
C LEU A 415 4.00 7.40 -15.34
N TRP A 416 5.25 7.20 -15.75
CA TRP A 416 5.88 7.90 -16.86
C TRP A 416 6.42 6.99 -17.97
N GLU A 417 6.58 5.70 -17.69
CA GLU A 417 7.03 4.70 -18.66
C GLU A 417 5.89 4.11 -19.48
N GLN A 418 4.70 3.95 -18.89
CA GLN A 418 3.51 3.48 -19.59
C GLN A 418 2.69 4.64 -20.15
N ASP A 419 2.11 4.44 -21.32
CA ASP A 419 1.16 5.39 -21.88
C ASP A 419 -0.20 5.37 -21.12
N PRO A 420 -1.06 6.38 -21.30
CA PRO A 420 -2.33 6.45 -20.56
C PRO A 420 -3.22 5.22 -20.78
N GLN A 421 -3.28 4.68 -22.00
CA GLN A 421 -4.16 3.55 -22.32
C GLN A 421 -3.63 2.26 -21.71
N GLU A 422 -2.32 2.01 -21.79
CA GLU A 422 -1.69 0.85 -21.13
C GLU A 422 -2.03 0.81 -19.63
N ARG A 423 -1.97 1.97 -18.95
CA ARG A 423 -2.33 2.06 -17.53
C ARG A 423 -3.82 1.86 -17.26
N ALA A 424 -4.68 2.31 -18.15
CA ALA A 424 -6.12 2.07 -18.03
C ALA A 424 -6.42 0.57 -18.21
N ASP A 425 -5.77 -0.09 -19.17
CA ASP A 425 -5.88 -1.52 -19.43
C ASP A 425 -5.37 -2.36 -18.24
N ASP A 426 -4.34 -1.87 -17.53
CA ASP A 426 -3.83 -2.45 -16.27
C ASP A 426 -4.69 -2.15 -15.02
N ASP A 427 -5.86 -1.52 -15.19
CA ASP A 427 -6.74 -1.00 -14.14
C ASP A 427 -6.07 0.01 -13.17
N ARG A 428 -4.99 0.67 -13.60
CA ARG A 428 -4.22 1.63 -12.80
C ARG A 428 -4.60 3.08 -13.03
N ALA A 429 -5.39 3.37 -14.06
CA ALA A 429 -5.86 4.72 -14.37
C ALA A 429 -7.31 4.75 -14.85
N ILE A 430 -7.93 5.92 -14.75
CA ILE A 430 -9.12 6.30 -15.51
C ILE A 430 -8.71 7.46 -16.39
N VAL A 431 -8.81 7.26 -17.70
CA VAL A 431 -8.33 8.20 -18.73
C VAL A 431 -9.49 8.83 -19.50
N ASP A 432 -9.17 9.79 -20.38
CA ASP A 432 -10.12 10.48 -21.25
C ASP A 432 -11.33 11.10 -20.52
N LEU A 433 -11.09 11.59 -19.31
CA LEU A 433 -12.11 12.27 -18.52
C LEU A 433 -12.36 13.66 -19.10
N GLU A 434 -13.64 14.00 -19.25
CA GLU A 434 -14.08 15.34 -19.63
C GLU A 434 -14.28 16.17 -18.36
N PHE A 435 -13.40 17.14 -18.11
CA PHE A 435 -13.55 18.08 -17.01
C PHE A 435 -14.91 18.79 -17.09
N VAL A 436 -15.63 18.82 -15.97
CA VAL A 436 -16.98 19.42 -15.88
C VAL A 436 -16.92 20.75 -15.15
N GLU A 437 -16.49 20.74 -13.88
CA GLU A 437 -16.40 21.93 -13.05
C GLU A 437 -15.45 21.72 -11.86
N ARG A 438 -15.03 22.85 -11.27
CA ARG A 438 -14.37 22.89 -9.97
C ARG A 438 -15.15 23.82 -9.05
N ARG A 439 -15.32 23.42 -7.79
CA ARG A 439 -16.03 24.18 -6.77
C ARG A 439 -15.19 24.24 -5.50
N GLU A 440 -14.92 25.45 -5.04
CA GLU A 440 -14.28 25.65 -3.74
C GLU A 440 -15.24 25.23 -2.61
N LEU A 441 -14.72 24.45 -1.67
CA LEU A 441 -15.45 23.96 -0.50
C LEU A 441 -15.18 24.86 0.71
N GLU A 442 -16.03 24.71 1.73
CA GLU A 442 -15.78 25.28 3.05
C GLU A 442 -14.45 24.70 3.58
N GLY A 443 -13.55 25.57 4.04
CA GLY A 443 -12.18 25.19 4.44
C GLY A 443 -11.10 25.35 3.35
N GLY A 444 -11.45 25.85 2.15
CA GLY A 444 -10.46 26.22 1.12
C GLY A 444 -9.93 25.04 0.27
N ARG A 445 -10.51 23.84 0.45
CA ARG A 445 -10.29 22.68 -0.44
C ARG A 445 -11.17 22.78 -1.68
N TRP A 446 -10.96 21.89 -2.64
CA TRP A 446 -11.67 21.88 -3.92
C TRP A 446 -12.39 20.57 -4.16
N GLU A 447 -13.64 20.67 -4.61
CA GLU A 447 -14.37 19.59 -5.26
C GLU A 447 -14.16 19.72 -6.77
N LEU A 448 -13.66 18.65 -7.38
CA LEU A 448 -13.37 18.58 -8.81
C LEU A 448 -14.27 17.51 -9.43
N ARG A 449 -14.92 17.87 -10.55
CA ARG A 449 -15.87 16.98 -11.24
C ARG A 449 -15.42 16.71 -12.65
N ALA A 450 -15.45 15.44 -13.05
CA ALA A 450 -15.16 15.01 -14.40
C ALA A 450 -16.15 13.93 -14.86
N ARG A 451 -16.43 13.87 -16.15
CA ARG A 451 -17.31 12.87 -16.77
C ARG A 451 -16.49 11.83 -17.53
N GLN A 452 -16.82 10.57 -17.32
CA GLN A 452 -16.19 9.47 -18.05
C GLN A 452 -16.86 9.29 -19.42
N ARG A 453 -16.08 9.12 -20.49
CA ARG A 453 -16.59 8.82 -21.83
C ARG A 453 -16.53 7.32 -22.09
N GLY A 454 -17.60 6.61 -21.70
CA GLY A 454 -17.73 5.16 -21.86
C GLY A 454 -17.44 4.39 -20.58
N ALA A 455 -17.71 3.08 -20.58
CA ALA A 455 -17.41 2.21 -19.45
C ALA A 455 -15.93 1.79 -19.53
N SER A 456 -15.07 2.37 -18.68
CA SER A 456 -13.74 1.80 -18.42
C SER A 456 -13.74 1.16 -17.04
N THR A 457 -13.22 -0.06 -16.95
CA THR A 457 -13.01 -0.72 -15.68
C THR A 457 -11.72 -0.21 -15.04
N SER A 458 -11.76 0.03 -13.74
CA SER A 458 -10.60 0.43 -12.96
C SER A 458 -10.68 -0.21 -11.57
N LYS A 459 -9.53 -0.38 -10.91
CA LYS A 459 -9.45 -0.80 -9.50
C LYS A 459 -9.81 0.33 -8.53
N LEU A 460 -9.86 1.58 -8.99
CA LEU A 460 -10.17 2.74 -8.17
C LEU A 460 -11.59 2.71 -7.59
N ARG A 461 -11.74 3.10 -6.34
CA ARG A 461 -13.00 3.10 -5.58
C ARG A 461 -13.21 4.42 -4.86
N GLU A 462 -14.45 4.65 -4.43
CA GLU A 462 -14.76 5.72 -3.50
C GLU A 462 -13.94 5.55 -2.22
N GLY A 463 -13.36 6.66 -1.77
CA GLY A 463 -12.40 6.72 -0.67
C GLY A 463 -10.93 6.60 -1.07
N ASP A 464 -10.60 6.11 -2.27
CA ASP A 464 -9.20 5.94 -2.68
C ASP A 464 -8.49 7.29 -2.86
N LEU A 465 -7.19 7.28 -2.56
CA LEU A 465 -6.29 8.40 -2.85
C LEU A 465 -5.67 8.20 -4.24
N VAL A 466 -5.78 9.22 -5.09
CA VAL A 466 -5.37 9.19 -6.50
C VAL A 466 -4.56 10.41 -6.87
N LEU A 467 -3.80 10.30 -7.96
CA LEU A 467 -3.22 11.44 -8.66
C LEU A 467 -4.24 11.94 -9.69
N ALA A 468 -4.87 13.08 -9.39
CA ALA A 468 -5.74 13.77 -10.34
C ALA A 468 -4.91 14.72 -11.19
N SER A 469 -4.95 14.59 -12.52
CA SER A 469 -4.10 15.37 -13.41
C SER A 469 -4.82 15.92 -14.63
N ASP A 470 -4.24 16.98 -15.21
CA ASP A 470 -4.67 17.61 -16.47
C ASP A 470 -4.02 16.98 -17.72
N GLY A 471 -3.56 15.74 -17.59
CA GLY A 471 -3.02 14.95 -18.70
C GLY A 471 -1.99 13.94 -18.24
N HIS A 472 -0.80 14.41 -17.87
CA HIS A 472 0.28 13.55 -17.41
C HIS A 472 0.42 13.62 -15.88
N PRO A 473 0.41 12.48 -15.15
CA PRO A 473 0.38 12.49 -13.68
C PRO A 473 1.65 13.04 -13.01
N VAL A 474 2.78 13.00 -13.72
CA VAL A 474 4.08 13.54 -13.25
C VAL A 474 4.43 14.86 -13.94
N ARG A 475 4.56 14.88 -15.26
CA ARG A 475 4.97 16.06 -16.05
C ARG A 475 3.90 17.17 -16.18
N GLY A 476 2.63 16.86 -15.90
CA GLY A 476 1.50 17.79 -16.00
C GLY A 476 1.21 18.50 -14.67
N ASN A 477 0.10 19.25 -14.59
CA ASN A 477 -0.41 19.65 -13.28
C ASN A 477 -1.14 18.45 -12.69
N SER A 478 -0.66 17.98 -11.54
CA SER A 478 -1.30 16.90 -10.80
C SER A 478 -1.43 17.27 -9.33
N GLU A 479 -2.49 16.76 -8.72
CA GLU A 479 -2.76 16.92 -7.30
C GLU A 479 -3.21 15.60 -6.70
N LEU A 480 -2.82 15.36 -5.45
CA LEU A 480 -3.39 14.26 -4.69
C LEU A 480 -4.85 14.57 -4.37
N ALA A 481 -5.73 13.66 -4.77
CA ALA A 481 -7.16 13.80 -4.58
C ALA A 481 -7.74 12.54 -3.95
N ARG A 482 -8.82 12.69 -3.19
CA ARG A 482 -9.63 11.58 -2.70
C ARG A 482 -10.86 11.42 -3.59
N ILE A 483 -11.15 10.20 -4.01
CA ILE A 483 -12.40 9.92 -4.72
C ILE A 483 -13.55 9.98 -3.71
N GLU A 484 -14.47 10.91 -3.89
CA GLU A 484 -15.71 10.96 -3.09
C GLU A 484 -16.80 10.15 -3.73
N ARG A 485 -16.83 10.12 -5.07
CA ARG A 485 -17.85 9.42 -5.83
C ARG A 485 -17.34 8.93 -7.17
N LEU A 486 -17.71 7.71 -7.56
CA LEU A 486 -17.31 7.09 -8.81
C LEU A 486 -18.52 6.59 -9.61
N ASP A 487 -19.31 7.53 -10.14
CA ASP A 487 -20.43 7.27 -11.05
C ASP A 487 -20.20 7.96 -12.43
N ASP A 488 -21.25 8.17 -13.23
CA ASP A 488 -21.20 8.92 -14.50
C ASP A 488 -20.44 10.26 -14.38
N VAL A 489 -20.53 10.90 -13.20
CA VAL A 489 -19.80 12.12 -12.86
C VAL A 489 -18.93 11.82 -11.63
N ILE A 490 -17.67 11.53 -11.92
CA ILE A 490 -16.63 11.32 -10.92
C ILE A 490 -16.44 12.61 -10.13
N VAL A 491 -16.43 12.49 -8.80
CA VAL A 491 -16.20 13.59 -7.87
C VAL A 491 -14.97 13.27 -7.04
N VAL A 492 -13.99 14.17 -7.04
CA VAL A 492 -12.80 14.05 -6.21
C VAL A 492 -12.59 15.31 -5.36
N THR A 493 -12.03 15.18 -4.16
CA THR A 493 -11.61 16.32 -3.32
C THR A 493 -10.09 16.46 -3.31
N ALA A 494 -9.59 17.67 -3.53
CA ALA A 494 -8.16 18.00 -3.54
C ALA A 494 -7.90 19.30 -2.77
N ASP A 495 -6.65 19.51 -2.37
CA ASP A 495 -6.25 20.73 -1.65
C ASP A 495 -6.09 21.93 -2.58
N GLU A 496 -5.69 21.68 -3.83
CA GLU A 496 -5.53 22.68 -4.88
C GLU A 496 -6.35 22.28 -6.12
N PRO A 497 -6.77 23.24 -6.97
CA PRO A 497 -7.62 22.95 -8.12
C PRO A 497 -6.82 22.45 -9.32
N VAL A 498 -7.26 21.34 -9.93
CA VAL A 498 -6.76 20.83 -11.21
C VAL A 498 -7.91 20.53 -12.17
N GLU A 499 -7.71 20.74 -13.47
CA GLU A 499 -8.68 20.35 -14.50
C GLU A 499 -8.55 18.84 -14.76
N VAL A 500 -9.30 18.04 -13.98
CA VAL A 500 -9.17 16.59 -14.00
C VAL A 500 -9.56 16.00 -15.36
N THR A 501 -8.57 15.54 -16.10
CA THR A 501 -8.74 14.76 -17.34
C THR A 501 -8.27 13.31 -17.20
N ARG A 502 -7.57 12.99 -16.10
CA ARG A 502 -7.05 11.66 -15.81
C ARG A 502 -6.90 11.45 -14.29
N LEU A 503 -7.19 10.24 -13.84
CA LEU A 503 -6.94 9.77 -12.47
C LEU A 503 -5.99 8.56 -12.52
N ASP A 504 -4.92 8.57 -11.72
CA ASP A 504 -4.03 7.42 -11.55
C ASP A 504 -4.01 6.92 -10.11
N VAL A 505 -3.86 5.61 -9.92
CA VAL A 505 -3.52 5.02 -8.62
C VAL A 505 -2.22 5.65 -8.12
N TYR A 506 -2.22 6.16 -6.89
CA TYR A 506 -1.02 6.62 -6.22
C TYR A 506 -0.33 5.45 -5.49
N PRO A 507 0.89 5.05 -5.89
CA PRO A 507 1.60 3.96 -5.21
C PRO A 507 2.00 4.37 -3.79
N SER A 508 1.94 3.44 -2.81
CA SER A 508 2.14 3.77 -1.39
C SER A 508 2.99 2.73 -0.66
N GLU A 509 4.10 3.18 -0.06
CA GLU A 509 5.00 2.37 0.80
C GLU A 509 4.42 2.11 2.20
N LEU A 510 3.25 2.67 2.54
CA LEU A 510 2.70 2.60 3.90
C LEU A 510 2.52 1.16 4.40
N THR A 511 2.14 0.24 3.51
CA THR A 511 1.95 -1.17 3.88
C THR A 511 3.28 -1.81 4.23
N THR A 512 4.30 -1.70 3.37
CA THR A 512 5.63 -2.28 3.60
C THR A 512 6.31 -1.69 4.83
N ASP A 513 6.17 -0.38 5.06
CA ASP A 513 6.68 0.27 6.28
C ASP A 513 6.05 -0.34 7.54
N ARG A 514 4.73 -0.59 7.52
CA ARG A 514 4.04 -1.25 8.63
C ARG A 514 4.48 -2.70 8.84
N LEU A 515 4.81 -3.43 7.77
CA LEU A 515 5.35 -4.79 7.87
C LEU A 515 6.72 -4.79 8.58
N LEU A 516 7.61 -3.86 8.21
CA LEU A 516 8.92 -3.71 8.86
C LEU A 516 8.78 -3.39 10.34
N VAL A 517 7.89 -2.46 10.69
CA VAL A 517 7.60 -2.09 12.08
C VAL A 517 7.02 -3.28 12.86
N ALA A 518 6.10 -4.04 12.27
CA ALA A 518 5.48 -5.19 12.90
C ALA A 518 6.49 -6.33 13.14
N LEU A 519 7.36 -6.62 12.17
CA LEU A 519 8.46 -7.58 12.28
C LEU A 519 9.45 -7.16 13.38
N HIS A 520 9.86 -5.89 13.37
CA HIS A 520 10.74 -5.31 14.37
C HIS A 520 10.14 -5.46 15.79
N ASP A 521 8.88 -5.07 15.97
CA ASP A 521 8.20 -5.15 17.26
C ASP A 521 8.02 -6.60 17.72
N ALA A 522 7.75 -7.55 16.82
CA ALA A 522 7.59 -8.96 17.15
C ALA A 522 8.88 -9.57 17.74
N LEU A 523 10.06 -9.25 17.18
CA LEU A 523 11.33 -9.85 17.60
C LEU A 523 12.03 -9.06 18.71
N LEU A 524 11.97 -7.73 18.68
CA LEU A 524 12.69 -6.89 19.63
C LEU A 524 11.88 -6.58 20.89
N LYS A 525 10.55 -6.53 20.80
CA LYS A 525 9.65 -6.22 21.93
C LYS A 525 8.82 -7.43 22.40
N GLY A 526 8.70 -8.47 21.58
CA GLY A 526 7.98 -9.70 21.90
C GLY A 526 8.59 -10.46 23.09
N SER A 527 7.74 -11.15 23.85
CA SER A 527 8.18 -11.97 24.98
C SER A 527 8.92 -13.22 24.49
N ASP A 528 9.89 -13.70 25.29
CA ASP A 528 10.62 -14.94 24.97
C ASP A 528 9.67 -16.13 24.81
N ARG A 529 8.63 -16.23 25.65
CA ARG A 529 7.60 -17.28 25.53
C ARG A 529 6.90 -17.27 24.17
N ARG A 530 6.49 -16.09 23.68
CA ARG A 530 5.86 -15.98 22.37
C ARG A 530 6.81 -16.43 21.27
N LYS A 531 8.06 -15.98 21.32
CA LYS A 531 9.07 -16.39 20.34
C LYS A 531 9.32 -17.89 20.39
N ASP A 532 9.42 -18.48 21.58
CA ASP A 532 9.58 -19.94 21.71
C ASP A 532 8.45 -20.71 21.01
N VAL A 533 7.20 -20.22 21.09
CA VAL A 533 6.08 -20.80 20.34
C VAL A 533 6.17 -20.53 18.84
N LEU A 534 6.46 -19.29 18.43
CA LEU A 534 6.55 -18.92 17.00
C LEU A 534 7.68 -19.64 16.26
N PHE A 535 8.76 -19.98 16.95
CA PHE A 535 9.93 -20.71 16.41
C PHE A 535 9.87 -22.22 16.71
N GLY A 536 8.76 -22.75 17.25
CA GLY A 536 8.61 -24.20 17.50
C GLY A 536 9.54 -24.76 18.58
N ARG A 537 10.09 -23.91 19.44
CA ARG A 537 10.91 -24.28 20.60
C ARG A 537 10.05 -24.73 21.79
N ALA A 538 8.77 -24.35 21.80
CA ALA A 538 7.79 -24.78 22.77
C ALA A 538 6.40 -24.96 22.12
N ASP A 539 5.62 -25.90 22.64
CA ASP A 539 4.22 -26.08 22.24
C ASP A 539 3.32 -25.02 22.91
N PRO A 540 2.22 -24.59 22.25
CA PRO A 540 1.21 -23.72 22.85
C PRO A 540 0.51 -24.37 24.05
N ASP A 541 0.33 -23.63 25.13
CA ASP A 541 -0.37 -24.09 26.34
C ASP A 541 -1.86 -23.73 26.32
N PHE A 542 -2.70 -24.60 26.91
CA PHE A 542 -4.16 -24.43 26.99
C PHE A 542 -4.69 -24.77 28.39
N ASP A 543 -5.55 -23.90 28.90
CA ASP A 543 -6.43 -24.18 30.04
C ASP A 543 -7.73 -24.84 29.56
N ASP A 544 -8.33 -25.70 30.40
CA ASP A 544 -9.67 -26.23 30.15
C ASP A 544 -10.73 -25.26 30.71
N PRO A 545 -11.53 -24.59 29.85
CA PRO A 545 -12.57 -23.69 30.32
C PRO A 545 -13.71 -24.40 31.06
N GLY A 546 -13.86 -25.73 30.93
CA GLY A 546 -14.89 -26.53 31.61
C GLY A 546 -16.33 -26.30 31.14
N GLU A 547 -16.54 -25.40 30.18
CA GLU A 547 -17.85 -25.00 29.65
C GLU A 547 -18.04 -25.50 28.21
N THR A 548 -19.29 -25.77 27.84
CA THR A 548 -19.70 -25.99 26.44
C THR A 548 -20.31 -24.69 25.95
N PHE A 549 -19.76 -24.15 24.86
CA PHE A 549 -20.18 -22.89 24.26
C PHE A 549 -21.13 -23.08 23.08
N ILE A 550 -21.06 -24.24 22.41
CA ILE A 550 -21.88 -24.60 21.24
C ILE A 550 -22.33 -26.07 21.34
N ASP A 551 -23.56 -26.31 21.80
CA ASP A 551 -24.03 -27.67 22.11
C ASP A 551 -24.33 -28.57 20.89
N ASN A 552 -24.50 -27.98 19.70
CA ASN A 552 -24.99 -28.68 18.50
C ASN A 552 -23.92 -28.91 17.42
N ASN A 553 -22.66 -28.53 17.69
CA ASN A 553 -21.56 -28.70 16.75
C ASN A 553 -20.23 -28.85 17.51
N ASP A 554 -19.79 -30.09 17.66
CA ASP A 554 -18.60 -30.46 18.46
C ASP A 554 -17.32 -29.74 17.98
N ALA A 555 -17.10 -29.61 16.66
CA ALA A 555 -15.91 -28.96 16.11
C ALA A 555 -15.91 -27.45 16.39
N GLN A 556 -17.07 -26.79 16.27
CA GLN A 556 -17.19 -25.37 16.64
C GLN A 556 -17.02 -25.18 18.15
N ASP A 557 -17.58 -26.07 18.98
CA ASP A 557 -17.41 -26.03 20.43
C ASP A 557 -15.94 -26.19 20.84
N GLU A 558 -15.25 -27.19 20.28
CA GLU A 558 -13.83 -27.42 20.51
C GLU A 558 -13.00 -26.20 20.11
N ALA A 559 -13.28 -25.62 18.94
CA ALA A 559 -12.62 -24.40 18.47
C ALA A 559 -12.80 -23.24 19.46
N VAL A 560 -14.02 -23.00 19.96
CA VAL A 560 -14.29 -21.95 20.97
C VAL A 560 -13.59 -22.27 22.29
N ARG A 561 -13.68 -23.51 22.78
CA ARG A 561 -13.03 -23.92 24.04
C ARG A 561 -11.51 -23.72 23.98
N LYS A 562 -10.90 -24.08 22.85
CA LYS A 562 -9.47 -23.93 22.61
C LYS A 562 -9.06 -22.48 22.47
N ALA A 563 -9.83 -21.68 21.72
CA ALA A 563 -9.63 -20.24 21.62
C ALA A 563 -9.72 -19.55 22.99
N VAL A 564 -10.71 -19.88 23.81
CA VAL A 564 -10.91 -19.31 25.14
C VAL A 564 -9.85 -19.79 26.13
N GLY A 565 -9.41 -21.05 26.03
CA GLY A 565 -8.42 -21.67 26.93
C GLY A 565 -6.96 -21.37 26.59
N ALA A 566 -6.65 -20.91 25.38
CA ALA A 566 -5.28 -20.68 24.94
C ALA A 566 -4.53 -19.70 25.86
N GLN A 567 -3.29 -20.04 26.21
CA GLN A 567 -2.36 -19.16 26.93
C GLN A 567 -1.38 -18.47 25.99
N ASP A 568 -1.10 -19.08 24.83
CA ASP A 568 -0.18 -18.55 23.81
C ASP A 568 -0.92 -18.27 22.50
N CYS A 569 -1.35 -19.32 21.81
CA CYS A 569 -2.11 -19.21 20.57
C CYS A 569 -3.10 -20.37 20.34
N ALA A 570 -4.11 -20.11 19.51
CA ALA A 570 -5.00 -21.14 18.96
C ALA A 570 -5.24 -20.87 17.47
N LEU A 571 -5.56 -21.93 16.71
CA LEU A 571 -5.90 -21.83 15.30
C LEU A 571 -7.31 -22.37 15.06
N ILE A 572 -8.10 -21.67 14.26
CA ILE A 572 -9.40 -22.15 13.79
C ILE A 572 -9.34 -22.25 12.26
N HIS A 573 -9.26 -23.46 11.76
CA HIS A 573 -9.35 -23.75 10.34
C HIS A 573 -10.81 -23.82 9.93
N GLY A 574 -11.26 -22.83 9.17
CA GLY A 574 -12.66 -22.70 8.80
C GLY A 574 -12.89 -22.81 7.30
N PRO A 575 -13.09 -24.03 6.78
CA PRO A 575 -13.49 -24.25 5.40
C PRO A 575 -14.78 -23.49 5.01
N PRO A 576 -15.07 -23.36 3.70
CA PRO A 576 -16.23 -22.64 3.20
C PRO A 576 -17.56 -23.12 3.80
N GLY A 577 -18.35 -22.15 4.29
CA GLY A 577 -19.71 -22.41 4.79
C GLY A 577 -19.78 -23.06 6.16
N THR A 578 -18.67 -23.20 6.89
CA THR A 578 -18.61 -23.88 8.20
C THR A 578 -19.06 -23.03 9.39
N GLY A 579 -19.49 -21.80 9.14
CA GLY A 579 -19.91 -20.88 10.19
C GLY A 579 -18.75 -20.21 10.93
N LYS A 580 -17.60 -20.01 10.27
CA LYS A 580 -16.44 -19.24 10.79
C LYS A 580 -16.85 -18.02 11.62
N THR A 581 -17.60 -17.11 11.00
CA THR A 581 -18.02 -15.84 11.62
C THR A 581 -18.86 -16.05 12.87
N TYR A 582 -19.72 -17.08 12.89
CA TYR A 582 -20.48 -17.47 14.08
C TYR A 582 -19.54 -17.95 15.20
N THR A 583 -18.59 -18.83 14.89
CA THR A 583 -17.60 -19.36 15.85
C THR A 583 -16.71 -18.25 16.41
N ILE A 584 -16.26 -17.31 15.56
CA ILE A 584 -15.49 -16.12 15.96
C ILE A 584 -16.26 -15.31 16.99
N ALA A 585 -17.51 -14.94 16.67
CA ALA A 585 -18.35 -14.17 17.57
C ALA A 585 -18.60 -14.90 18.91
N ARG A 586 -18.79 -16.24 18.89
CA ARG A 586 -18.92 -17.04 20.11
C ARG A 586 -17.66 -17.02 20.97
N ALA A 587 -16.48 -17.12 20.34
CA ALA A 587 -15.19 -17.06 21.05
C ALA A 587 -14.95 -15.69 21.69
N ILE A 588 -15.16 -14.60 20.94
CA ILE A 588 -15.00 -13.24 21.46
C ILE A 588 -15.96 -13.00 22.62
N ARG A 589 -17.23 -13.36 22.45
CA ARG A 589 -18.23 -13.20 23.52
C ARG A 589 -17.83 -13.96 24.79
N ALA A 590 -17.35 -15.19 24.67
CA ALA A 590 -16.90 -15.97 25.82
C ALA A 590 -15.68 -15.34 26.54
N MET A 591 -14.75 -14.74 25.79
CA MET A 591 -13.62 -13.98 26.37
C MET A 591 -14.11 -12.72 27.10
N VAL A 592 -15.01 -11.95 26.46
CA VAL A 592 -15.61 -10.73 27.04
C VAL A 592 -16.41 -11.03 28.32
N GLU A 593 -17.18 -12.11 28.34
CA GLU A 593 -17.92 -12.58 29.52
C GLU A 593 -16.98 -12.95 30.70
N ARG A 594 -15.71 -13.25 30.40
CA ARG A 594 -14.63 -13.49 31.38
C ARG A 594 -13.88 -12.22 31.78
N GLY A 595 -14.27 -11.07 31.24
CA GLY A 595 -13.68 -9.77 31.53
C GLY A 595 -12.43 -9.45 30.71
N GLU A 596 -12.18 -10.21 29.64
CA GLU A 596 -11.05 -9.96 28.75
C GLU A 596 -11.36 -8.82 27.77
N ARG A 597 -10.34 -8.02 27.45
CA ARG A 597 -10.38 -7.03 26.38
C ARG A 597 -9.82 -7.65 25.10
N VAL A 598 -10.61 -7.67 24.04
CA VAL A 598 -10.34 -8.40 22.81
C VAL A 598 -10.15 -7.46 21.63
N LEU A 599 -9.09 -7.68 20.85
CA LEU A 599 -8.89 -7.09 19.53
C LEU A 599 -9.50 -8.03 18.48
N LEU A 600 -10.55 -7.60 17.80
CA LEU A 600 -11.06 -8.25 16.60
C LEU A 600 -10.37 -7.64 15.37
N SER A 601 -9.56 -8.44 14.69
CA SER A 601 -8.85 -8.01 13.48
C SER A 601 -9.19 -8.88 12.29
N ALA A 602 -9.07 -8.32 11.08
CA ALA A 602 -9.11 -9.10 9.84
C ALA A 602 -8.35 -8.38 8.72
N PHE A 603 -8.08 -9.10 7.62
CA PHE A 603 -7.40 -8.55 6.45
C PHE A 603 -8.17 -7.39 5.80
N THR A 604 -9.49 -7.52 5.64
CA THR A 604 -10.34 -6.52 4.95
C THR A 604 -11.35 -5.87 5.89
N ASN A 605 -11.77 -4.63 5.58
CA ASN A 605 -12.83 -3.97 6.33
C ASN A 605 -14.13 -4.80 6.36
N ARG A 606 -14.50 -5.41 5.23
CA ARG A 606 -15.71 -6.25 5.13
C ARG A 606 -15.65 -7.46 6.08
N ALA A 607 -14.50 -8.10 6.23
CA ALA A 607 -14.36 -9.22 7.17
C ALA A 607 -14.50 -8.76 8.63
N VAL A 608 -13.90 -7.61 8.99
CA VAL A 608 -14.07 -7.01 10.33
C VAL A 608 -15.54 -6.70 10.60
N ASP A 609 -16.21 -6.04 9.65
CA ASP A 609 -17.60 -5.59 9.80
C ASP A 609 -18.56 -6.78 9.87
N ASN A 610 -18.35 -7.85 9.10
CA ASN A 610 -19.14 -9.08 9.18
C ASN A 610 -18.95 -9.81 10.53
N ALA A 611 -17.72 -9.89 11.02
CA ALA A 611 -17.44 -10.50 12.33
C ALA A 611 -18.05 -9.67 13.47
N LEU A 612 -18.03 -8.34 13.34
CA LEU A 612 -18.64 -7.44 14.29
C LEU A 612 -20.18 -7.54 14.29
N GLU A 613 -20.80 -7.58 13.12
CA GLU A 613 -22.24 -7.82 12.96
C GLU A 613 -22.66 -9.13 13.65
N ALA A 614 -21.96 -10.24 13.39
CA ALA A 614 -22.26 -11.52 14.02
C ALA A 614 -22.12 -11.47 15.56
N LEU A 615 -21.21 -10.65 16.08
CA LEU A 615 -21.04 -10.45 17.52
C LEU A 615 -22.22 -9.66 18.11
N LEU A 616 -22.68 -8.62 17.43
CA LEU A 616 -23.86 -7.82 17.79
C LEU A 616 -25.13 -8.67 17.77
N GLU A 617 -25.32 -9.51 16.74
CA GLU A 617 -26.45 -10.45 16.64
C GLU A 617 -26.48 -11.47 17.78
N GLN A 618 -25.31 -11.82 18.33
CA GLN A 618 -25.19 -12.71 19.48
C GLN A 618 -25.39 -12.03 20.84
N GLY A 619 -25.70 -10.73 20.83
CA GLY A 619 -26.12 -9.96 21.99
C GLY A 619 -24.97 -9.40 22.83
N ILE A 620 -23.82 -9.07 22.24
CA ILE A 620 -22.85 -8.21 22.94
C ILE A 620 -23.46 -6.82 23.15
N GLU A 621 -23.17 -6.18 24.28
CA GLU A 621 -23.65 -4.82 24.52
C GLU A 621 -22.93 -3.85 23.59
N THR A 622 -23.69 -2.94 22.97
CA THR A 622 -23.14 -1.98 22.00
C THR A 622 -22.13 -1.01 22.63
N THR A 623 -22.21 -0.79 23.95
CA THR A 623 -21.28 0.05 24.70
C THR A 623 -19.90 -0.57 24.86
N ASP A 624 -19.77 -1.89 24.64
CA ASP A 624 -18.52 -2.62 24.83
C ASP A 624 -17.71 -2.70 23.53
N VAL A 625 -18.21 -2.13 22.43
CA VAL A 625 -17.67 -2.28 21.08
C VAL A 625 -17.24 -0.92 20.51
N VAL A 626 -16.05 -0.90 19.91
CA VAL A 626 -15.58 0.21 19.08
C VAL A 626 -14.98 -0.30 17.77
N ARG A 627 -15.31 0.35 16.65
CA ARG A 627 -14.78 0.04 15.31
C ARG A 627 -13.80 1.12 14.85
N VAL A 628 -12.52 0.80 14.70
CA VAL A 628 -11.47 1.75 14.27
C VAL A 628 -11.20 1.60 12.77
N GLY A 629 -11.55 2.61 11.98
CA GLY A 629 -11.40 2.60 10.52
C GLY A 629 -11.74 3.96 9.89
N SER A 630 -11.46 4.10 8.59
CA SER A 630 -11.87 5.29 7.84
C SER A 630 -13.37 5.27 7.57
N GLU A 631 -13.95 6.45 7.38
CA GLU A 631 -15.37 6.60 7.02
C GLU A 631 -15.74 5.82 5.74
N SER A 632 -14.92 5.92 4.69
CA SER A 632 -15.11 5.16 3.44
C SER A 632 -14.84 3.66 3.58
N GLY A 633 -14.10 3.25 4.61
CA GLY A 633 -13.70 1.86 4.80
C GLY A 633 -14.74 1.05 5.56
N VAL A 634 -15.46 1.67 6.49
CA VAL A 634 -16.46 1.01 7.35
C VAL A 634 -17.82 0.96 6.65
N ARG A 635 -18.49 -0.19 6.69
CA ARG A 635 -19.83 -0.40 6.11
C ARG A 635 -20.85 0.59 6.70
N GLU A 636 -21.79 1.08 5.90
CA GLU A 636 -22.75 2.14 6.29
C GLU A 636 -23.54 1.81 7.56
N ASP A 637 -24.02 0.58 7.69
CA ASP A 637 -24.75 0.08 8.86
C ASP A 637 -23.85 -0.13 10.11
N MET A 638 -22.53 -0.16 9.93
CA MET A 638 -21.54 -0.26 11.01
C MET A 638 -20.97 1.10 11.44
N GLN A 639 -21.31 2.20 10.74
CA GLN A 639 -20.83 3.55 11.06
C GLN A 639 -21.18 4.00 12.48
N ALA A 640 -22.30 3.50 13.03
CA ALA A 640 -22.73 3.81 14.39
C ALA A 640 -21.75 3.33 15.48
N TYR A 641 -20.85 2.40 15.16
CA TYR A 641 -19.80 1.88 16.04
C TYR A 641 -18.42 2.46 15.74
N ARG A 642 -18.29 3.27 14.68
CA ARG A 642 -17.01 3.82 14.24
C ARG A 642 -16.49 4.82 15.27
N LEU A 643 -15.23 4.64 15.70
CA LEU A 643 -14.54 5.60 16.54
C LEU A 643 -14.34 6.90 15.77
N ASP A 644 -14.93 7.98 16.27
CA ASP A 644 -14.53 9.33 15.84
C ASP A 644 -13.21 9.70 16.50
N PHE A 645 -12.31 10.33 15.77
CA PHE A 645 -11.05 10.81 16.33
C PHE A 645 -11.17 12.26 16.80
N ALA A 646 -12.15 12.99 16.25
CA ALA A 646 -12.41 14.37 16.55
C ALA A 646 -13.25 14.55 17.83
N GLY A 647 -13.14 15.72 18.44
CA GLY A 647 -13.93 16.12 19.61
C GLY A 647 -13.14 16.09 20.93
N ASP A 648 -13.88 15.98 22.04
CA ASP A 648 -13.32 16.07 23.39
C ASP A 648 -12.29 14.95 23.67
N PRO A 649 -11.03 15.30 24.01
CA PRO A 649 -9.96 14.32 24.20
C PRO A 649 -10.25 13.25 25.26
N GLU A 650 -10.83 13.63 26.40
CA GLU A 650 -11.13 12.68 27.49
C GLU A 650 -12.23 11.71 27.06
N ALA A 651 -13.27 12.20 26.40
CA ALA A 651 -14.35 11.38 25.87
C ALA A 651 -13.85 10.37 24.81
N ARG A 652 -13.00 10.81 23.89
CA ARG A 652 -12.44 9.96 22.82
C ARG A 652 -11.56 8.84 23.36
N VAL A 653 -10.71 9.15 24.33
CA VAL A 653 -9.89 8.13 25.00
C VAL A 653 -10.77 7.17 25.78
N ALA A 654 -11.76 7.67 26.52
CA ALA A 654 -12.67 6.83 27.29
C ALA A 654 -13.47 5.87 26.40
N GLU A 655 -13.90 6.32 25.22
CA GLU A 655 -14.59 5.51 24.21
C GLU A 655 -13.71 4.33 23.77
N LEU A 656 -12.46 4.58 23.38
CA LEU A 656 -11.52 3.54 22.94
C LEU A 656 -11.05 2.61 24.07
N GLN A 657 -10.69 3.15 25.24
CA GLN A 657 -10.07 2.39 26.31
C GLN A 657 -11.06 1.59 27.16
N ASN A 658 -12.31 2.05 27.28
CA ASN A 658 -13.34 1.31 28.03
C ASN A 658 -14.02 0.22 27.21
N ALA A 659 -13.89 0.24 25.88
CA ALA A 659 -14.41 -0.82 25.02
C ALA A 659 -13.73 -2.16 25.34
N GLN A 660 -14.56 -3.20 25.55
CA GLN A 660 -14.08 -4.57 25.72
C GLN A 660 -13.70 -5.22 24.39
N VAL A 661 -14.27 -4.76 23.28
CA VAL A 661 -13.96 -5.22 21.93
C VAL A 661 -13.59 -4.02 21.07
N VAL A 662 -12.37 -4.03 20.54
CA VAL A 662 -11.93 -3.08 19.52
C VAL A 662 -11.79 -3.84 18.21
N ALA A 663 -12.55 -3.42 17.20
CA ALA A 663 -12.56 -4.01 15.87
C ALA A 663 -11.77 -3.13 14.88
N ALA A 664 -10.79 -3.68 14.18
CA ALA A 664 -9.96 -2.93 13.23
C ALA A 664 -9.42 -3.83 12.12
N THR A 665 -9.00 -3.28 10.98
CA THR A 665 -8.23 -4.09 10.03
C THR A 665 -6.81 -4.31 10.55
N THR A 666 -6.16 -5.40 10.15
CA THR A 666 -4.77 -5.67 10.54
C THR A 666 -3.83 -4.54 10.13
N ALA A 667 -4.07 -3.91 8.97
CA ALA A 667 -3.33 -2.72 8.55
C ALA A 667 -3.53 -1.53 9.51
N THR A 668 -4.76 -1.31 10.00
CA THR A 668 -5.08 -0.25 10.98
C THR A 668 -4.43 -0.50 12.35
N CYS A 669 -4.22 -1.76 12.74
CA CYS A 669 -3.52 -2.12 13.99
C CYS A 669 -2.08 -1.57 14.02
N GLY A 670 -1.44 -1.39 12.86
CA GLY A 670 -0.13 -0.74 12.73
C GLY A 670 -0.13 0.79 12.87
N SER A 671 -1.30 1.42 13.11
CA SER A 671 -1.38 2.88 13.31
C SER A 671 -0.83 3.32 14.67
N ARG A 672 -0.33 4.55 14.76
CA ARG A 672 0.22 5.11 16.01
C ARG A 672 -0.77 5.06 17.18
N VAL A 673 -2.07 5.26 16.91
CA VAL A 673 -3.14 5.17 17.93
C VAL A 673 -3.30 3.75 18.45
N MET A 674 -3.37 2.76 17.55
CA MET A 674 -3.58 1.36 17.93
C MET A 674 -2.36 0.78 18.66
N LYS A 675 -1.15 1.23 18.33
CA LYS A 675 0.09 0.80 19.00
C LYS A 675 0.18 1.23 20.48
N GLU A 676 -0.60 2.22 20.90
CA GLU A 676 -0.72 2.63 22.32
C GLU A 676 -1.74 1.80 23.10
N GLN A 677 -2.39 0.83 22.45
CA GLN A 677 -3.40 -0.04 23.08
C GLN A 677 -2.79 -1.40 23.43
N SER A 678 -3.33 -2.02 24.48
CA SER A 678 -3.04 -3.42 24.82
C SER A 678 -4.32 -4.23 25.02
N PHE A 679 -4.26 -5.50 24.65
CA PHE A 679 -5.39 -6.43 24.69
C PHE A 679 -5.02 -7.72 25.41
N ASP A 680 -6.00 -8.40 25.99
CA ASP A 680 -5.79 -9.72 26.54
C ASP A 680 -5.64 -10.73 25.42
N ALA A 681 -6.53 -10.68 24.41
CA ALA A 681 -6.49 -11.55 23.24
C ALA A 681 -6.67 -10.76 21.93
N ALA A 682 -5.96 -11.18 20.89
CA ALA A 682 -6.24 -10.78 19.51
C ALA A 682 -6.85 -11.95 18.75
N LEU A 683 -8.04 -11.77 18.17
CA LEU A 683 -8.62 -12.73 17.23
C LEU A 683 -8.52 -12.14 15.82
N VAL A 684 -7.79 -12.83 14.94
CA VAL A 684 -7.51 -12.38 13.57
C VAL A 684 -8.21 -13.29 12.57
N ASP A 685 -9.27 -12.81 11.91
CA ASP A 685 -9.96 -13.50 10.82
C ASP A 685 -9.26 -13.29 9.47
N GLU A 686 -9.49 -14.23 8.56
CA GLU A 686 -8.82 -14.31 7.25
C GLU A 686 -7.28 -14.29 7.37
N ALA A 687 -6.74 -14.91 8.43
CA ALA A 687 -5.32 -14.93 8.74
C ALA A 687 -4.46 -15.62 7.67
N ALA A 688 -5.05 -16.52 6.88
CA ALA A 688 -4.39 -17.17 5.74
C ALA A 688 -4.08 -16.22 4.57
N GLN A 689 -4.76 -15.06 4.49
CA GLN A 689 -4.52 -14.03 3.47
C GLN A 689 -3.52 -12.95 3.93
N LEU A 690 -3.08 -13.00 5.18
CA LEU A 690 -2.10 -12.06 5.71
C LEU A 690 -0.70 -12.64 5.55
N THR A 691 0.23 -11.82 5.06
CA THR A 691 1.65 -12.15 5.18
C THR A 691 2.00 -12.35 6.66
N GLU A 692 3.01 -13.15 6.95
CA GLU A 692 3.43 -13.37 8.34
C GLU A 692 3.77 -12.07 9.09
N PRO A 693 4.58 -11.14 8.53
CA PRO A 693 4.76 -9.80 9.12
C PRO A 693 3.46 -8.99 9.24
N GLY A 694 2.53 -9.16 8.31
CA GLY A 694 1.22 -8.52 8.35
C GLY A 694 0.44 -8.94 9.59
N THR A 695 0.45 -10.23 9.92
CA THR A 695 -0.22 -10.77 11.11
C THR A 695 0.35 -10.21 12.40
N TYR A 696 1.65 -9.92 12.45
CA TYR A 696 2.32 -9.29 13.60
C TYR A 696 1.75 -7.91 13.96
N ALA A 697 1.22 -7.15 13.00
CA ALA A 697 0.64 -5.85 13.27
C ALA A 697 -0.53 -5.92 14.28
N ALA A 698 -1.29 -7.03 14.29
CA ALA A 698 -2.36 -7.25 15.26
C ALA A 698 -1.89 -8.00 16.51
N ILE A 699 -1.17 -9.12 16.36
CA ILE A 699 -0.86 -9.98 17.52
C ILE A 699 0.16 -9.35 18.49
N ASN A 700 0.95 -8.38 18.03
CA ASN A 700 1.85 -7.61 18.90
C ASN A 700 1.10 -6.76 19.94
N LEU A 701 -0.20 -6.49 19.72
CA LEU A 701 -1.02 -5.67 20.63
C LEU A 701 -1.71 -6.49 21.73
N ALA A 702 -1.67 -7.82 21.67
CA ALA A 702 -2.35 -8.70 22.63
C ALA A 702 -1.37 -9.55 23.43
N ASN A 703 -1.79 -10.14 24.55
CA ASN A 703 -0.98 -11.11 25.31
C ASN A 703 -0.92 -12.48 24.61
N ARG A 704 -2.06 -12.93 24.08
CA ARG A 704 -2.26 -14.18 23.33
C ARG A 704 -3.08 -13.92 22.06
N PHE A 705 -3.12 -14.88 21.15
CA PHE A 705 -3.83 -14.69 19.89
C PHE A 705 -4.55 -15.92 19.36
N VAL A 706 -5.60 -15.70 18.58
CA VAL A 706 -6.37 -16.72 17.86
C VAL A 706 -6.38 -16.36 16.40
N LEU A 707 -5.80 -17.21 15.55
CA LEU A 707 -5.84 -17.02 14.11
C LEU A 707 -6.94 -17.86 13.50
N VAL A 708 -7.78 -17.24 12.68
CA VAL A 708 -8.89 -17.89 11.99
C VAL A 708 -8.67 -17.73 10.49
N GLY A 709 -8.71 -18.84 9.76
CA GLY A 709 -8.34 -18.82 8.36
C GLY A 709 -8.62 -20.13 7.65
N ASP A 710 -8.22 -20.18 6.39
CA ASP A 710 -8.25 -21.38 5.57
C ASP A 710 -7.10 -21.32 4.55
N HIS A 711 -6.04 -22.09 4.81
CA HIS A 711 -4.83 -22.14 3.96
C HIS A 711 -5.09 -22.87 2.62
N GLU A 712 -6.25 -23.53 2.48
CA GLU A 712 -6.74 -24.11 1.23
C GLU A 712 -7.53 -23.09 0.37
N GLN A 713 -7.68 -21.85 0.84
CA GLN A 713 -8.21 -20.70 0.10
C GLN A 713 -7.09 -19.69 -0.21
N LEU A 714 -7.41 -18.46 -0.62
CA LEU A 714 -6.41 -17.54 -1.17
C LEU A 714 -5.25 -17.25 -0.21
N PRO A 715 -3.99 -17.33 -0.69
CA PRO A 715 -2.82 -16.89 0.05
C PRO A 715 -2.73 -15.35 0.12
N PRO A 716 -1.74 -14.80 0.84
CA PRO A 716 -1.36 -13.40 0.72
C PRO A 716 -0.97 -13.05 -0.73
N VAL A 717 -1.36 -11.85 -1.16
CA VAL A 717 -0.97 -11.30 -2.47
C VAL A 717 0.37 -10.57 -2.32
N VAL A 718 1.40 -11.05 -3.02
CA VAL A 718 2.77 -10.54 -2.99
C VAL A 718 3.22 -10.32 -4.43
N GLN A 719 3.72 -9.13 -4.76
CA GLN A 719 4.16 -8.79 -6.13
C GLN A 719 5.56 -9.33 -6.41
N ALA A 720 6.44 -9.31 -5.41
CA ALA A 720 7.83 -9.77 -5.57
C ALA A 720 8.00 -11.30 -5.67
N GLU A 721 6.92 -12.10 -5.60
CA GLU A 721 6.93 -13.57 -5.68
C GLU A 721 7.97 -14.24 -4.76
N ASN A 722 8.00 -13.83 -3.50
CA ASN A 722 9.00 -14.27 -2.51
C ASN A 722 8.37 -14.91 -1.26
N ASP A 723 9.18 -15.12 -0.21
CA ASP A 723 8.79 -15.82 1.03
C ASP A 723 7.61 -15.20 1.80
N LEU A 724 7.09 -14.03 1.41
CA LEU A 724 5.89 -13.43 2.02
C LEU A 724 4.59 -14.14 1.63
N THR A 725 4.61 -15.07 0.67
CA THR A 725 3.42 -15.82 0.22
C THR A 725 2.95 -16.87 1.22
N GLU A 726 3.80 -17.30 2.16
CA GLU A 726 3.38 -18.19 3.26
C GLU A 726 2.83 -17.33 4.41
N SER A 727 1.60 -17.64 4.85
CA SER A 727 0.98 -16.94 5.97
C SER A 727 1.44 -17.51 7.32
N LEU A 728 1.40 -16.69 8.37
CA LEU A 728 1.64 -17.20 9.74
C LEU A 728 0.65 -18.31 10.12
N PHE A 729 -0.58 -18.23 9.60
CA PHE A 729 -1.61 -19.24 9.84
C PHE A 729 -1.21 -20.60 9.26
N GLU A 730 -0.80 -20.62 7.98
CA GLU A 730 -0.34 -21.82 7.28
C GLU A 730 0.86 -22.45 7.99
N ARG A 731 1.89 -21.65 8.27
CA ARG A 731 3.08 -22.12 8.99
C ARG A 731 2.76 -22.72 10.36
N LEU A 732 1.87 -22.09 11.14
CA LEU A 732 1.50 -22.61 12.46
C LEU A 732 0.58 -23.83 12.40
N VAL A 733 -0.25 -23.99 11.35
CA VAL A 733 -1.02 -25.22 11.12
C VAL A 733 -0.09 -26.40 10.92
N GLU A 734 1.00 -26.22 10.18
CA GLU A 734 2.00 -27.28 9.97
C GLU A 734 2.88 -27.52 11.21
N GLN A 735 3.35 -26.45 11.85
CA GLN A 735 4.26 -26.53 13.00
C GLN A 735 3.58 -27.04 14.26
N SER A 736 2.32 -26.64 14.50
CA SER A 736 1.59 -26.88 15.75
C SER A 736 0.14 -27.32 15.46
N PRO A 737 -0.07 -28.47 14.81
CA PRO A 737 -1.41 -28.94 14.42
C PRO A 737 -2.32 -29.15 15.63
N ASP A 738 -1.75 -29.54 16.78
CA ASP A 738 -2.46 -29.70 18.05
C ASP A 738 -2.95 -28.37 18.64
N ALA A 739 -2.58 -27.21 18.09
CA ALA A 739 -3.14 -25.90 18.44
C ALA A 739 -4.38 -25.54 17.59
N GLY A 740 -4.61 -26.27 16.49
CA GLY A 740 -5.69 -26.03 15.55
C GLY A 740 -6.95 -26.87 15.79
N VAL A 741 -8.07 -26.40 15.25
CA VAL A 741 -9.31 -27.16 15.08
C VAL A 741 -9.89 -26.83 13.71
N MET A 742 -10.15 -27.85 12.90
CA MET A 742 -10.87 -27.70 11.63
C MET A 742 -12.38 -27.81 11.85
N LEU A 743 -13.14 -26.84 11.35
CA LEU A 743 -14.59 -26.91 11.34
C LEU A 743 -15.06 -27.85 10.21
N ASP A 744 -15.62 -29.01 10.57
CA ASP A 744 -15.94 -30.07 9.59
C ASP A 744 -17.39 -30.02 9.05
N ARG A 745 -18.29 -29.23 9.67
CA ARG A 745 -19.70 -29.10 9.27
C ARG A 745 -19.98 -27.81 8.52
N GLN A 746 -20.43 -27.92 7.27
CA GLN A 746 -20.82 -26.77 6.42
C GLN A 746 -22.34 -26.64 6.22
N TYR A 747 -22.81 -25.41 6.10
CA TYR A 747 -24.22 -25.02 6.03
C TYR A 747 -24.64 -24.40 4.68
N ARG A 748 -23.72 -24.37 3.69
CA ARG A 748 -23.86 -23.66 2.40
C ARG A 748 -24.19 -24.58 1.23
N MET A 749 -23.29 -25.49 0.88
CA MET A 749 -23.34 -26.28 -0.34
C MET A 749 -24.21 -27.52 -0.15
N ASN A 750 -24.97 -27.92 -1.18
CA ASN A 750 -25.49 -29.28 -1.19
C ASN A 750 -24.37 -30.32 -1.33
N GLN A 751 -24.69 -31.59 -1.07
CA GLN A 751 -23.68 -32.65 -1.03
C GLN A 751 -23.02 -32.89 -2.41
N ARG A 752 -23.75 -32.69 -3.51
CA ARG A 752 -23.24 -32.90 -4.87
C ARG A 752 -22.13 -31.93 -5.23
N ILE A 753 -22.31 -30.65 -4.90
CA ILE A 753 -21.33 -29.56 -5.06
C ILE A 753 -20.15 -29.78 -4.09
N GLN A 754 -20.48 -29.97 -2.81
CA GLN A 754 -19.50 -30.04 -1.73
C GLN A 754 -18.50 -31.19 -1.89
N ALA A 755 -18.93 -32.33 -2.46
CA ALA A 755 -18.14 -33.56 -2.51
C ALA A 755 -16.77 -33.41 -3.19
N PHE A 756 -16.66 -32.58 -4.23
CA PHE A 756 -15.38 -32.39 -4.92
C PHE A 756 -14.39 -31.62 -4.06
N ALA A 757 -14.78 -30.42 -3.61
CA ALA A 757 -13.93 -29.59 -2.76
C ALA A 757 -13.51 -30.35 -1.49
N SER A 758 -14.46 -31.09 -0.89
CA SER A 758 -14.18 -31.97 0.25
C SER A 758 -13.00 -32.88 0.01
N ARG A 759 -12.98 -33.56 -1.13
CA ARG A 759 -12.07 -34.67 -1.40
C ARG A 759 -10.71 -34.16 -1.83
N GLU A 760 -10.68 -33.08 -2.61
CA GLU A 760 -9.47 -32.57 -3.22
C GLU A 760 -8.70 -31.62 -2.28
N PHE A 761 -9.39 -30.86 -1.41
CA PHE A 761 -8.77 -29.84 -0.56
C PHE A 761 -8.92 -30.08 0.94
N TYR A 762 -9.78 -31.02 1.37
CA TYR A 762 -10.14 -31.18 2.77
C TYR A 762 -10.23 -32.66 3.21
N ASP A 763 -9.46 -33.55 2.59
CA ASP A 763 -9.34 -34.98 2.91
C ASP A 763 -10.67 -35.78 3.03
N GLY A 764 -11.75 -35.26 2.46
CA GLY A 764 -13.10 -35.81 2.61
C GLY A 764 -13.75 -35.54 3.97
N GLU A 765 -13.19 -34.66 4.79
CA GLU A 765 -13.69 -34.37 6.15
C GLU A 765 -14.81 -33.32 6.16
N LEU A 766 -14.82 -32.39 5.21
CA LEU A 766 -15.91 -31.41 5.08
C LEU A 766 -17.24 -32.15 4.81
N ARG A 767 -18.29 -31.90 5.58
CA ARG A 767 -19.60 -32.54 5.43
C ARG A 767 -20.74 -31.54 5.59
N PRO A 768 -21.89 -31.74 4.90
CA PRO A 768 -23.10 -30.98 5.22
C PRO A 768 -23.47 -31.13 6.69
N ALA A 769 -23.77 -30.01 7.36
CA ALA A 769 -24.14 -29.98 8.77
C ALA A 769 -25.48 -30.66 9.04
N GLU A 770 -26.42 -30.56 8.07
CA GLU A 770 -27.77 -31.09 8.19
C GLU A 770 -28.20 -31.84 6.91
N PRO A 771 -29.13 -32.81 6.99
CA PRO A 771 -29.69 -33.48 5.81
C PRO A 771 -30.39 -32.52 4.84
N THR A 772 -31.01 -31.45 5.36
CA THR A 772 -31.62 -30.35 4.60
C THR A 772 -30.57 -29.59 3.79
N VAL A 773 -29.38 -29.37 4.35
CA VAL A 773 -28.23 -28.81 3.63
C VAL A 773 -27.79 -29.77 2.53
N ALA A 774 -27.58 -31.05 2.88
CA ALA A 774 -27.08 -32.06 1.94
C ALA A 774 -27.95 -32.22 0.68
N THR A 775 -29.27 -32.07 0.83
CA THR A 775 -30.27 -32.33 -0.22
C THR A 775 -30.90 -31.08 -0.82
N ARG A 776 -30.42 -29.88 -0.48
CA ARG A 776 -30.99 -28.61 -0.98
C ARG A 776 -30.88 -28.53 -2.51
N THR A 777 -31.97 -28.12 -3.15
CA THR A 777 -32.06 -27.95 -4.61
C THR A 777 -32.78 -26.66 -4.97
N LEU A 778 -32.76 -26.27 -6.25
CA LEU A 778 -33.50 -25.09 -6.70
C LEU A 778 -35.03 -25.18 -6.45
N ASP A 779 -35.60 -26.39 -6.32
CA ASP A 779 -37.03 -26.57 -6.04
C ASP A 779 -37.45 -26.11 -4.62
N ASP A 780 -36.50 -25.87 -3.70
CA ASP A 780 -36.84 -25.36 -2.37
C ASP A 780 -37.02 -23.82 -2.35
N LEU A 781 -36.67 -23.13 -3.44
CA LEU A 781 -36.87 -21.70 -3.58
C LEU A 781 -38.30 -21.42 -4.06
N GLU A 782 -38.94 -20.41 -3.48
CA GLU A 782 -40.31 -20.07 -3.84
C GLU A 782 -40.41 -19.63 -5.30
N GLY A 783 -41.31 -20.25 -6.07
CA GLY A 783 -41.53 -19.91 -7.48
C GLY A 783 -40.54 -20.53 -8.48
N VAL A 784 -39.45 -21.13 -8.00
CA VAL A 784 -38.42 -21.77 -8.83
C VAL A 784 -38.76 -23.25 -9.06
N SER A 785 -38.49 -23.77 -10.26
CA SER A 785 -38.59 -25.20 -10.52
C SER A 785 -37.54 -25.70 -11.49
N ARG A 786 -36.74 -26.69 -11.06
CA ARG A 786 -35.71 -27.32 -11.90
C ARG A 786 -36.29 -28.07 -13.10
N GLU A 787 -37.57 -28.46 -13.06
CA GLU A 787 -38.22 -29.11 -14.21
C GLU A 787 -38.35 -28.18 -15.41
N ARG A 788 -38.33 -26.86 -15.20
CA ARG A 788 -38.31 -25.84 -16.26
C ARG A 788 -36.93 -25.69 -16.91
N LEU A 789 -35.87 -26.14 -16.24
CA LEU A 789 -34.53 -26.14 -16.79
C LEU A 789 -34.34 -27.28 -17.81
N PRO A 790 -33.47 -27.07 -18.82
CA PRO A 790 -32.95 -28.15 -19.67
C PRO A 790 -32.37 -29.27 -18.81
N THR A 791 -32.50 -30.53 -19.26
CA THR A 791 -32.06 -31.71 -18.50
C THR A 791 -30.62 -31.62 -18.01
N GLU A 792 -29.74 -31.03 -18.83
CA GLU A 792 -28.31 -30.82 -18.52
C GLU A 792 -28.03 -29.86 -17.37
N LEU A 793 -28.99 -29.00 -16.97
CA LEU A 793 -28.86 -28.04 -15.87
C LEU A 793 -29.69 -28.42 -14.63
N ARG A 794 -30.30 -29.62 -14.63
CA ARG A 794 -31.12 -30.10 -13.51
C ARG A 794 -30.31 -30.72 -12.39
N ASP A 795 -29.11 -31.20 -12.70
CA ASP A 795 -28.17 -31.65 -11.68
C ASP A 795 -27.58 -30.42 -10.98
N PRO A 796 -27.32 -30.48 -9.66
CA PRO A 796 -26.64 -29.39 -8.97
C PRO A 796 -25.28 -29.00 -9.52
N VAL A 797 -24.61 -29.88 -10.26
CA VAL A 797 -23.32 -29.59 -10.90
C VAL A 797 -23.47 -29.89 -12.38
N SER A 798 -23.04 -28.95 -13.22
CA SER A 798 -23.14 -29.10 -14.67
C SER A 798 -21.92 -28.52 -15.36
N PHE A 799 -21.51 -29.12 -16.47
CA PHE A 799 -20.48 -28.59 -17.36
C PHE A 799 -21.06 -28.25 -18.73
N VAL A 800 -20.77 -27.05 -19.21
CA VAL A 800 -21.23 -26.52 -20.49
C VAL A 800 -19.99 -26.26 -21.36
N PRO A 801 -19.71 -27.12 -22.36
CA PRO A 801 -18.53 -26.96 -23.19
C PRO A 801 -18.67 -25.74 -24.11
N VAL A 802 -17.63 -24.93 -24.14
CA VAL A 802 -17.41 -23.84 -25.10
C VAL A 802 -15.97 -23.99 -25.57
N ALA A 803 -15.74 -24.09 -26.88
CA ALA A 803 -14.37 -24.16 -27.39
C ALA A 803 -13.69 -22.80 -27.18
N GLY A 804 -12.45 -22.81 -26.68
CA GLY A 804 -11.67 -21.59 -26.51
C GLY A 804 -11.37 -20.92 -27.83
N ASP A 805 -11.07 -19.63 -27.77
CA ASP A 805 -10.55 -18.86 -28.89
C ASP A 805 -9.07 -18.50 -28.69
N ASP A 806 -8.48 -17.81 -29.67
CA ASP A 806 -7.08 -17.36 -29.59
C ASP A 806 -6.91 -16.08 -28.71
N SER A 807 -7.97 -15.61 -28.04
CA SER A 807 -7.93 -14.41 -27.20
C SER A 807 -7.53 -14.76 -25.76
N GLN A 808 -6.53 -14.05 -25.24
CA GLN A 808 -5.89 -14.39 -23.97
C GLN A 808 -6.70 -14.00 -22.72
N TYR A 809 -7.51 -12.93 -22.80
CA TYR A 809 -8.14 -12.32 -21.62
C TYR A 809 -9.67 -12.30 -21.65
N THR A 810 -10.26 -12.59 -22.80
CA THR A 810 -11.72 -12.56 -23.01
C THR A 810 -12.15 -13.71 -23.91
N ASP A 811 -13.35 -14.22 -23.70
CA ASP A 811 -14.01 -15.18 -24.59
C ASP A 811 -15.48 -14.74 -24.76
N ASP A 812 -15.79 -14.25 -25.95
CA ASP A 812 -17.13 -13.74 -26.31
C ASP A 812 -18.16 -14.87 -26.46
N ALA A 813 -17.71 -16.07 -26.85
CA ALA A 813 -18.56 -17.24 -26.96
C ALA A 813 -18.97 -17.74 -25.56
N GLU A 814 -18.05 -17.75 -24.60
CA GLU A 814 -18.36 -18.00 -23.19
C GLU A 814 -19.31 -16.94 -22.65
N ALA A 815 -19.04 -15.64 -22.87
CA ALA A 815 -19.90 -14.54 -22.40
C ALA A 815 -21.33 -14.64 -22.94
N THR A 816 -21.47 -14.87 -24.25
CA THR A 816 -22.77 -15.12 -24.90
C THR A 816 -23.45 -16.34 -24.29
N ARG A 817 -22.70 -17.42 -24.06
CA ARG A 817 -23.26 -18.65 -23.49
C ARG A 817 -23.72 -18.46 -22.06
N ILE A 818 -23.00 -17.68 -21.26
CA ILE A 818 -23.35 -17.34 -19.87
C ILE A 818 -24.65 -16.53 -19.83
N ALA A 819 -24.81 -15.53 -20.69
CA ALA A 819 -26.08 -14.81 -20.80
C ALA A 819 -27.25 -15.75 -21.11
N ASP A 820 -27.05 -16.68 -22.06
CA ASP A 820 -28.01 -17.72 -22.43
C ASP A 820 -28.37 -18.65 -21.25
N LEU A 821 -27.42 -18.92 -20.34
CA LEU A 821 -27.64 -19.71 -19.12
C LEU A 821 -28.45 -18.93 -18.09
N ILE A 822 -28.14 -17.65 -17.89
CA ILE A 822 -28.85 -16.76 -16.96
C ILE A 822 -30.33 -16.68 -17.37
N GLU A 823 -30.63 -16.43 -18.65
CA GLU A 823 -32.02 -16.38 -19.15
C GLU A 823 -32.80 -17.68 -18.86
N ARG A 824 -32.13 -18.83 -18.87
CA ARG A 824 -32.77 -20.12 -18.56
C ARG A 824 -33.09 -20.25 -17.07
N TYR A 825 -32.20 -19.79 -16.19
CA TYR A 825 -32.46 -19.77 -14.75
C TYR A 825 -33.57 -18.78 -14.39
N GLU A 826 -33.62 -17.62 -15.04
CA GLU A 826 -34.73 -16.67 -14.91
C GLU A 826 -36.05 -17.28 -15.38
N ALA A 827 -36.06 -17.95 -16.53
CA ALA A 827 -37.24 -18.66 -17.05
C ALA A 827 -37.69 -19.80 -16.12
N ALA A 828 -36.78 -20.37 -15.33
CA ALA A 828 -37.09 -21.33 -14.29
C ALA A 828 -37.69 -20.70 -13.03
N GLY A 829 -37.60 -19.37 -12.88
CA GLY A 829 -38.20 -18.56 -11.82
C GLY A 829 -37.18 -17.96 -10.85
N LEU A 830 -35.88 -18.05 -11.11
CA LEU A 830 -34.83 -17.55 -10.23
C LEU A 830 -34.67 -16.03 -10.37
N GLU A 831 -34.42 -15.34 -9.26
CA GLU A 831 -34.10 -13.92 -9.28
C GLU A 831 -32.63 -13.70 -9.72
N ARG A 832 -32.35 -12.61 -10.44
CA ARG A 832 -31.00 -12.29 -10.94
C ARG A 832 -29.97 -12.16 -9.81
N THR A 833 -30.40 -11.61 -8.69
CA THR A 833 -29.60 -11.38 -7.49
C THR A 833 -29.13 -12.68 -6.82
N ASP A 834 -29.78 -13.81 -7.12
CA ASP A 834 -29.42 -15.14 -6.65
C ASP A 834 -28.39 -15.85 -7.56
N ILE A 835 -27.95 -15.19 -8.63
CA ILE A 835 -26.99 -15.69 -9.62
C ILE A 835 -25.69 -14.89 -9.51
N GLY A 836 -24.57 -15.61 -9.44
CA GLY A 836 -23.23 -15.03 -9.56
C GLY A 836 -22.43 -15.66 -10.70
N VAL A 837 -21.57 -14.87 -11.34
CA VAL A 837 -20.63 -15.31 -12.36
C VAL A 837 -19.21 -14.97 -11.92
N ILE A 838 -18.33 -15.98 -11.95
CA ILE A 838 -16.91 -15.86 -11.63
C ILE A 838 -16.10 -16.04 -12.91
N ALA A 839 -15.16 -15.14 -13.17
CA ALA A 839 -14.23 -15.27 -14.29
C ALA A 839 -12.78 -14.96 -13.84
N PRO A 840 -11.75 -15.52 -14.50
CA PRO A 840 -10.35 -15.32 -14.10
C PRO A 840 -9.84 -13.91 -14.36
N PHE A 841 -10.31 -13.26 -15.44
CA PHE A 841 -9.80 -11.97 -15.89
C PHE A 841 -10.85 -10.87 -15.71
N ARG A 842 -10.40 -9.66 -15.33
CA ARG A 842 -11.30 -8.50 -15.30
C ARG A 842 -11.84 -8.14 -16.67
N ALA A 843 -11.02 -8.26 -17.73
CA ALA A 843 -11.49 -8.08 -19.09
C ALA A 843 -12.67 -9.00 -19.42
N GLN A 844 -12.62 -10.27 -18.99
CA GLN A 844 -13.75 -11.19 -19.12
C GLN A 844 -14.92 -10.81 -18.21
N VAL A 845 -14.70 -10.37 -16.97
CA VAL A 845 -15.76 -9.83 -16.09
C VAL A 845 -16.51 -8.69 -16.78
N SER A 846 -15.79 -7.74 -17.39
CA SER A 846 -16.37 -6.64 -18.16
C SER A 846 -17.12 -7.15 -19.38
N ASN A 847 -16.53 -8.09 -20.12
CA ASN A 847 -17.16 -8.68 -21.29
C ASN A 847 -18.48 -9.37 -20.94
N ILE A 848 -18.49 -10.21 -19.90
CA ILE A 848 -19.70 -10.86 -19.40
C ILE A 848 -20.70 -9.83 -18.91
N SER A 849 -20.28 -8.83 -18.13
CA SER A 849 -21.15 -7.75 -17.63
C SER A 849 -21.89 -7.03 -18.76
N ASN A 850 -21.26 -6.85 -19.92
CA ASN A 850 -21.91 -6.25 -21.11
C ASN A 850 -22.99 -7.14 -21.75
N HIS A 851 -22.94 -8.45 -21.49
CA HIS A 851 -23.86 -9.44 -22.05
C HIS A 851 -25.00 -9.82 -21.10
N VAL A 852 -24.87 -9.51 -19.80
CA VAL A 852 -25.83 -9.93 -18.76
C VAL A 852 -26.53 -8.72 -18.13
N PRO A 853 -27.71 -8.91 -17.49
CA PRO A 853 -28.36 -7.83 -16.76
C PRO A 853 -27.51 -7.31 -15.59
N GLU A 854 -27.58 -6.01 -15.31
CA GLU A 854 -26.81 -5.34 -14.23
C GLU A 854 -27.05 -5.93 -12.82
N ASP A 855 -28.20 -6.56 -12.59
CA ASP A 855 -28.55 -7.15 -11.29
C ASP A 855 -27.82 -8.49 -10.99
N VAL A 856 -27.11 -9.06 -11.97
CA VAL A 856 -26.32 -10.29 -11.81
C VAL A 856 -24.94 -9.92 -11.29
N ALA A 857 -24.50 -10.59 -10.22
CA ALA A 857 -23.16 -10.36 -9.69
C ALA A 857 -22.11 -10.99 -10.63
N VAL A 858 -21.21 -10.20 -11.21
CA VAL A 858 -20.09 -10.67 -12.05
C VAL A 858 -18.79 -10.08 -11.53
N ASP A 859 -17.81 -10.92 -11.19
CA ASP A 859 -16.54 -10.47 -10.61
C ASP A 859 -15.47 -11.57 -10.68
N THR A 860 -14.24 -11.24 -10.28
CA THR A 860 -13.14 -12.20 -10.22
C THR A 860 -13.24 -13.10 -8.98
N VAL A 861 -12.50 -14.20 -9.00
CA VAL A 861 -12.45 -15.16 -7.89
C VAL A 861 -12.05 -14.51 -6.56
N ASP A 862 -11.05 -13.63 -6.59
CA ASP A 862 -10.52 -12.91 -5.42
C ASP A 862 -11.58 -12.01 -4.77
N ARG A 863 -12.45 -11.40 -5.58
CA ARG A 863 -13.49 -10.48 -5.11
C ARG A 863 -14.79 -11.18 -4.71
N PHE A 864 -15.04 -12.36 -5.26
CA PHE A 864 -16.15 -13.22 -4.83
C PHE A 864 -15.91 -13.87 -3.46
N GLN A 865 -14.71 -13.75 -2.89
CA GLN A 865 -14.41 -14.32 -1.58
C GLN A 865 -15.33 -13.75 -0.48
N GLY A 866 -15.70 -14.61 0.47
CA GLY A 866 -16.68 -14.30 1.51
C GLY A 866 -18.15 -14.24 1.05
N SER A 867 -18.40 -14.11 -0.25
CA SER A 867 -19.76 -14.09 -0.82
C SER A 867 -20.26 -15.50 -1.17
N SER A 868 -21.55 -15.67 -1.42
CA SER A 868 -22.15 -16.92 -1.90
C SER A 868 -23.48 -16.64 -2.59
N GLN A 869 -23.82 -17.43 -3.61
CA GLN A 869 -25.07 -17.30 -4.36
C GLN A 869 -25.83 -18.62 -4.43
N GLU A 870 -27.12 -18.59 -4.76
CA GLU A 870 -27.90 -19.82 -4.97
C GLU A 870 -27.35 -20.59 -6.18
N VAL A 871 -27.00 -19.86 -7.25
CA VAL A 871 -26.35 -20.36 -8.46
C VAL A 871 -25.03 -19.62 -8.71
N ILE A 872 -23.96 -20.38 -8.98
CA ILE A 872 -22.69 -19.83 -9.46
C ILE A 872 -22.39 -20.39 -10.84
N ILE A 873 -21.98 -19.53 -11.76
CA ILE A 873 -21.45 -19.88 -13.06
C ILE A 873 -19.96 -19.51 -13.07
N VAL A 874 -19.08 -20.44 -13.43
CA VAL A 874 -17.64 -20.19 -13.57
C VAL A 874 -17.28 -20.19 -15.05
N SER A 875 -16.84 -19.04 -15.54
CA SER A 875 -16.19 -18.85 -16.85
C SER A 875 -14.71 -19.16 -16.68
N PHE A 876 -14.17 -20.04 -17.51
CA PHE A 876 -12.74 -20.38 -17.44
C PHE A 876 -11.89 -19.56 -18.41
N THR A 877 -12.47 -18.99 -19.48
CA THR A 877 -11.74 -18.24 -20.51
C THR A 877 -10.51 -19.01 -21.01
N ALA A 878 -10.61 -20.34 -21.03
CA ALA A 878 -9.43 -21.20 -21.16
C ALA A 878 -8.96 -21.23 -22.61
N THR A 879 -7.72 -20.81 -22.83
CA THR A 879 -6.97 -21.08 -24.07
C THR A 879 -6.27 -22.44 -23.95
N ASP A 880 -5.68 -22.92 -25.05
CA ASP A 880 -4.89 -24.17 -25.07
C ASP A 880 -3.76 -24.24 -24.01
N THR A 881 -3.36 -23.13 -23.40
CA THR A 881 -2.24 -23.03 -22.45
C THR A 881 -2.63 -23.01 -20.98
N LEU A 882 -3.92 -22.95 -20.63
CA LEU A 882 -4.41 -22.76 -19.24
C LEU A 882 -3.66 -21.62 -18.50
N GLU A 883 -3.41 -20.52 -19.19
CA GLU A 883 -2.80 -19.34 -18.59
C GLU A 883 -3.88 -18.46 -17.95
N GLY A 884 -3.62 -17.97 -16.74
CA GLY A 884 -4.46 -16.97 -16.10
C GLY A 884 -4.59 -17.16 -14.58
N PRO A 885 -5.12 -16.14 -13.87
CA PRO A 885 -5.15 -16.13 -12.42
C PRO A 885 -5.77 -17.38 -11.80
N ILE A 886 -6.89 -17.89 -12.32
CA ILE A 886 -7.55 -19.05 -11.72
C ILE A 886 -6.70 -20.34 -11.82
N PHE A 887 -5.76 -20.43 -12.76
CA PHE A 887 -4.95 -21.62 -13.04
C PHE A 887 -3.60 -21.62 -12.33
N GLU A 888 -3.09 -20.44 -11.93
CA GLU A 888 -1.81 -20.30 -11.22
C GLU A 888 -1.80 -20.95 -9.83
N ASP A 889 -2.96 -21.01 -9.17
CA ASP A 889 -3.10 -21.54 -7.82
C ASP A 889 -4.43 -22.29 -7.65
N TYR A 890 -4.36 -23.58 -7.32
CA TYR A 890 -5.54 -24.42 -7.13
C TYR A 890 -6.46 -23.95 -5.99
N ARG A 891 -5.97 -23.12 -5.07
CA ARG A 891 -6.78 -22.51 -4.01
C ARG A 891 -7.80 -21.53 -4.58
N ARG A 892 -7.51 -20.86 -5.71
CA ARG A 892 -8.47 -20.01 -6.43
C ARG A 892 -9.65 -20.82 -6.96
N ILE A 893 -9.41 -21.96 -7.61
CA ILE A 893 -10.52 -22.81 -8.05
C ILE A 893 -11.31 -23.38 -6.86
N ASN A 894 -10.67 -23.75 -5.75
CA ASN A 894 -11.38 -24.13 -4.51
C ASN A 894 -12.35 -23.03 -4.05
N VAL A 895 -11.91 -21.76 -4.05
CA VAL A 895 -12.78 -20.61 -3.75
C VAL A 895 -13.97 -20.58 -4.69
N ALA A 896 -13.76 -20.62 -6.01
CA ALA A 896 -14.85 -20.56 -7.00
C ALA A 896 -15.88 -21.70 -6.81
N LEU A 897 -15.41 -22.94 -6.65
CA LEU A 897 -16.25 -24.13 -6.50
C LEU A 897 -17.07 -24.15 -5.20
N THR A 898 -16.69 -23.33 -4.21
CA THR A 898 -17.31 -23.30 -2.88
C THR A 898 -18.19 -22.07 -2.62
N ARG A 899 -18.39 -21.22 -3.63
CA ARG A 899 -19.35 -20.11 -3.61
C ARG A 899 -20.84 -20.52 -3.76
N PRO A 900 -21.23 -21.57 -4.50
CA PRO A 900 -22.64 -21.87 -4.72
C PRO A 900 -23.32 -22.57 -3.54
N LYS A 901 -24.63 -22.36 -3.39
CA LYS A 901 -25.46 -23.10 -2.43
C LYS A 901 -26.18 -24.29 -3.06
N ARG A 902 -26.81 -24.10 -4.24
CA ARG A 902 -27.74 -25.06 -4.85
C ARG A 902 -27.33 -25.55 -6.22
N ALA A 903 -26.75 -24.69 -7.06
CA ALA A 903 -26.25 -25.10 -8.38
C ALA A 903 -24.91 -24.45 -8.74
N LEU A 904 -24.07 -25.22 -9.43
CA LEU A 904 -22.79 -24.81 -9.99
C LEU A 904 -22.76 -25.16 -11.47
N VAL A 905 -22.46 -24.18 -12.31
CA VAL A 905 -22.25 -24.39 -13.75
C VAL A 905 -20.83 -24.01 -14.13
N LEU A 906 -20.11 -24.94 -14.72
CA LEU A 906 -18.76 -24.73 -15.22
C LEU A 906 -18.81 -24.54 -16.74
N VAL A 907 -18.24 -23.45 -17.25
CA VAL A 907 -18.26 -23.06 -18.66
C VAL A 907 -16.82 -22.89 -19.16
N GLY A 908 -16.45 -23.62 -20.21
CA GLY A 908 -15.16 -23.43 -20.87
C GLY A 908 -14.73 -24.62 -21.73
N ASP A 909 -13.47 -24.59 -22.16
CA ASP A 909 -12.91 -25.56 -23.09
C ASP A 909 -12.59 -26.90 -22.39
N PRO A 910 -13.27 -28.00 -22.78
CA PRO A 910 -13.00 -29.30 -22.19
C PRO A 910 -11.60 -29.84 -22.46
N ASP A 911 -11.05 -29.61 -23.65
CA ASP A 911 -9.75 -30.16 -24.06
C ASP A 911 -8.63 -29.43 -23.33
N ALA A 912 -8.74 -28.10 -23.18
CA ALA A 912 -7.80 -27.32 -22.37
C ALA A 912 -7.84 -27.75 -20.90
N LEU A 913 -9.01 -27.82 -20.28
CA LEU A 913 -9.16 -28.19 -18.86
C LEU A 913 -8.75 -29.65 -18.58
N GLU A 914 -8.90 -30.58 -19.53
CA GLU A 914 -8.42 -31.97 -19.38
C GLU A 914 -6.89 -32.09 -19.42
N SER A 915 -6.17 -31.05 -19.85
CA SER A 915 -4.71 -31.05 -19.90
C SER A 915 -4.06 -31.04 -18.51
N ASP A 916 -4.76 -30.53 -17.49
CA ASP A 916 -4.32 -30.54 -16.10
C ASP A 916 -5.02 -31.64 -15.28
N PRO A 917 -4.29 -32.42 -14.44
CA PRO A 917 -4.88 -33.53 -13.70
C PRO A 917 -6.01 -33.16 -12.73
N LEU A 918 -5.96 -32.00 -12.07
CA LEU A 918 -6.99 -31.55 -11.12
C LEU A 918 -8.25 -31.12 -11.87
N TYR A 919 -8.08 -30.32 -12.91
CA TYR A 919 -9.20 -29.87 -13.76
C TYR A 919 -9.83 -31.03 -14.55
N GLY A 920 -9.05 -32.02 -14.97
CA GLY A 920 -9.57 -33.27 -15.54
C GLY A 920 -10.48 -34.03 -14.56
N ARG A 921 -10.06 -34.19 -13.30
CA ARG A 921 -10.92 -34.80 -12.25
C ARG A 921 -12.18 -33.96 -11.98
N MET A 922 -12.06 -32.63 -12.02
CA MET A 922 -13.19 -31.72 -11.88
C MET A 922 -14.20 -31.91 -13.02
N LEU A 923 -13.75 -32.04 -14.27
CA LEU A 923 -14.62 -32.30 -15.42
C LEU A 923 -15.29 -33.67 -15.33
N GLU A 924 -14.56 -34.72 -14.96
CA GLU A 924 -15.15 -36.04 -14.70
C GLU A 924 -16.24 -35.97 -13.62
N TRP A 925 -16.01 -35.20 -12.56
CA TRP A 925 -16.98 -34.97 -11.50
C TRP A 925 -18.19 -34.18 -11.99
N ALA A 926 -18.01 -33.16 -12.83
CA ALA A 926 -19.10 -32.30 -13.31
C ALA A 926 -19.97 -32.95 -14.40
N ARG A 927 -19.45 -33.97 -15.09
CA ARG A 927 -20.18 -34.71 -16.14
C ARG A 927 -20.92 -35.95 -15.65
N GLN A 928 -20.67 -36.40 -14.42
CA GLN A 928 -21.39 -37.52 -13.77
C GLN A 928 -22.85 -37.18 -13.50
#